data_AF-A0A2E9TKP3-F1
#
_entry.id   AF-A0A2E9TKP3-F1
#
_cell.length_a   1.000
_cell.length_b   1.000
_cell.length_c   1.000
_cell.angle_alpha   90.00
_cell.angle_beta   90.00
_cell.angle_gamma   90.00
#
_symmetry.space_group_name_H-M   'P 1'
#
loop_
_entity.id
_entity.type
_entity.pdbx_description
1 polymer ?
#
loop_
_entity_poly.entity_id
_entity_poly.type
_entity_poly.pdbx_seq_one_letter_code
_entity_poly.pdbx_strand_id
1 'polypeptide(L)'
;MRTISIQRLAVLCLLYPLLNACEDDPDVFIPPEPGEALIYAYPSDGMVDLPLGSKLLLTFSSAIDEAAAKAECQPDGENFAGALCLADSEGNLVDLSSAQVSNRNHTFTFSMSGLRPGEEYRLWVSPQIASGIVNLDDQDGPLITFRTRQYHPLPDQVPEVLAINQENPGAYLPEPVAEERFPFMDFSPVRITFTEPLVETTVRYGDTVKLEHQQSGELVDVRILNERHYITLDPKEDLIGGDTYTLTLHGLEDFDEDVLETVTYELTPTLSKDDVVDLNPPIKQLMKAQPALGDPGYPQASRLHGLPLNQFNLVTEALGVTQVNAMPLVLEGWMGRPDVHVDAVPVVARAGQQLRITGIDPIKLGGEVRTPMFTGDIIGTFVTDVTGYLVTNPYRPKGFQPDDDYAPMFVYMNFDLAMHAVEPRGNASVNQNLMHIQAVGVVDVKDGALTFEVFRTLELDILSGAAKVSADFALGVRADVDFEFEQFNRDPLQATGSFPEHNQTQVEPSNNIVVVFNEPVHDEGMEQVKLFRQDSSEPVPVQVRSSGSNLVITPLNELAAGQRYYLDLGDGLKDQDLFDPSHLQFVPGDATDGTGQIVFDTASYAADNGAPVLPPVVLGAYPGIGCALEDRGVERQDADGNTVQMAGRCVGGLASDSLYYPFFYDVSRPIEISFNMPMEMASMTFGTIAADGQSCEGGAMCLGEQVNGQWQNIPMSARRNSLRLRAQPAPDTITPGNAYRLVINGGDSGEAVFRSHDRFGNLGINTDPLNGMGTCGPLSNQPCVGGPPILLDFTATPDEGAAYATVLTREYTDVNGNGNWDNDEVEAVNNHARGHVKSTGGLIGGANLDQGDQIFTHAALPMAFLPKQPLDLSYIGLVDEGNGRWCATQEDADGEIFCIQTVGESAIPVEINAQHVMGTSLTANATLAIPILGDLIPLPLETGALVLRFRPYDDKPPQPLRGFVVNQIDPDTGEEIDDPIFITRLDAWLDAPDLRLLSALIPGGQAIPNVADANVRSLPVSAYLTGPVKFLRNGQITLESRNASAIAATLNLSVDLGALIPVLGDLLDLIIGGILPEEGVGSLELGIAKDDFRIRVVNNPTHARLTTAGQENAGER
;
A
#
# COMPACT_ATOMS: atom_id res chain seq x y z
N MET A 1 57.00 -67.41 -67.24
CA MET A 1 56.90 -67.07 -68.67
C MET A 1 55.42 -66.96 -69.04
N ARG A 2 55.07 -65.85 -69.70
CA ARG A 2 53.92 -65.65 -70.61
C ARG A 2 52.50 -65.72 -70.01
N THR A 3 51.86 -64.56 -69.77
CA THR A 3 50.94 -63.79 -70.66
C THR A 3 49.47 -64.16 -70.45
N ILE A 4 48.66 -63.18 -70.01
CA ILE A 4 47.19 -63.12 -70.10
C ILE A 4 46.90 -61.65 -70.48
N SER A 5 46.63 -61.36 -71.75
CA SER A 5 45.33 -61.37 -72.46
C SER A 5 44.50 -60.11 -72.20
N ILE A 6 44.44 -59.27 -73.24
CA ILE A 6 43.61 -58.08 -73.38
C ILE A 6 42.21 -58.51 -73.79
N GLN A 7 41.19 -58.18 -73.01
CA GLN A 7 39.83 -57.91 -73.49
C GLN A 7 38.96 -57.37 -72.34
N ARG A 8 38.77 -56.04 -72.28
CA ARG A 8 37.64 -55.26 -71.71
C ARG A 8 38.05 -53.79 -71.57
N LEU A 9 38.21 -53.09 -72.69
CA LEU A 9 38.46 -51.64 -72.74
C LEU A 9 37.33 -50.88 -73.48
N ALA A 10 36.13 -51.46 -73.56
CA ALA A 10 35.01 -50.91 -74.32
C ALA A 10 33.73 -50.65 -73.49
N VAL A 11 33.78 -50.80 -72.16
CA VAL A 11 32.65 -50.51 -71.25
C VAL A 11 32.93 -49.28 -70.36
N LEU A 12 34.16 -48.74 -70.36
CA LEU A 12 34.54 -47.64 -69.46
C LEU A 12 34.35 -46.23 -70.06
N CYS A 13 34.09 -46.09 -71.36
CA CYS A 13 33.92 -44.77 -72.01
C CYS A 13 32.47 -44.31 -72.16
N LEU A 14 31.48 -45.10 -71.72
CA LEU A 14 30.05 -44.73 -71.75
C LEU A 14 29.47 -44.42 -70.36
N LEU A 15 30.27 -44.51 -69.30
CA LEU A 15 29.87 -44.16 -67.92
C LEU A 15 30.48 -42.84 -67.42
N TYR A 16 31.36 -42.20 -68.19
CA TYR A 16 31.97 -40.92 -67.81
C TYR A 16 31.00 -39.70 -67.84
N PRO A 17 29.94 -39.64 -68.68
CA PRO A 17 28.99 -38.52 -68.60
C PRO A 17 27.86 -38.74 -67.59
N LEU A 18 27.81 -39.87 -66.87
CA LEU A 18 26.85 -40.13 -65.78
C LEU A 18 27.47 -39.98 -64.38
N LEU A 19 28.79 -39.75 -64.29
CA LEU A 19 29.51 -39.51 -63.03
C LEU A 19 29.91 -38.03 -62.83
N ASN A 20 29.54 -37.14 -63.75
CA ASN A 20 29.72 -35.67 -63.66
C ASN A 20 28.38 -34.92 -63.62
N ALA A 21 27.33 -35.55 -63.09
CA ALA A 21 26.01 -34.94 -62.90
C ALA A 21 25.56 -34.97 -61.43
N CYS A 22 26.51 -35.01 -60.49
CA CYS A 22 26.29 -34.81 -59.06
C CYS A 22 27.52 -34.08 -58.49
N GLU A 23 27.60 -32.79 -58.73
CA GLU A 23 28.33 -31.82 -57.89
C GLU A 23 27.86 -30.44 -58.37
N ASP A 24 26.58 -30.14 -58.10
CA ASP A 24 26.24 -28.76 -57.81
C ASP A 24 26.94 -28.48 -56.48
N ASP A 25 28.00 -27.66 -56.52
CA ASP A 25 28.55 -27.05 -55.30
C ASP A 25 27.34 -26.49 -54.52
N PRO A 26 27.18 -26.80 -53.21
CA PRO A 26 26.15 -26.13 -52.44
C PRO A 26 26.44 -24.64 -52.54
N ASP A 27 25.48 -23.86 -53.04
CA ASP A 27 25.54 -22.40 -52.99
C ASP A 27 25.93 -22.02 -51.56
N VAL A 28 27.18 -21.62 -51.38
CA VAL A 28 27.68 -21.17 -50.08
C VAL A 28 26.89 -19.91 -49.81
N PHE A 29 25.89 -20.01 -48.92
CA PHE A 29 25.14 -18.86 -48.45
C PHE A 29 26.16 -17.89 -47.82
N ILE A 30 26.42 -16.80 -48.52
CA ILE A 30 27.16 -15.67 -47.97
C ILE A 30 26.08 -14.77 -47.37
N PRO A 31 25.92 -14.75 -46.02
CA PRO A 31 24.97 -13.83 -45.40
C PRO A 31 25.32 -12.39 -45.83
N PRO A 32 24.32 -11.57 -46.18
CA PRO A 32 24.56 -10.15 -46.45
C PRO A 32 25.20 -9.48 -45.23
N GLU A 33 26.05 -8.46 -45.44
CA GLU A 33 26.58 -7.68 -44.33
C GLU A 33 25.41 -7.05 -43.55
N PRO A 34 25.32 -7.22 -42.21
CA PRO A 34 24.15 -6.82 -41.42
C PRO A 34 23.84 -5.32 -41.49
N GLY A 35 24.86 -4.49 -41.75
CA GLY A 35 24.78 -3.05 -41.56
C GLY A 35 24.73 -2.68 -40.07
N GLU A 36 24.83 -1.38 -39.78
CA GLU A 36 24.58 -0.88 -38.43
C GLU A 36 23.07 -0.76 -38.20
N ALA A 37 22.59 -0.99 -36.98
CA ALA A 37 21.15 -0.94 -36.72
C ALA A 37 20.81 -0.94 -35.22
N LEU A 38 19.55 -0.64 -34.91
CA LEU A 38 18.97 -0.97 -33.60
C LEU A 38 18.97 -2.49 -33.41
N ILE A 39 19.42 -2.98 -32.26
CA ILE A 39 19.52 -4.43 -31.96
C ILE A 39 18.68 -4.84 -30.75
N TYR A 40 18.35 -3.90 -29.87
CA TYR A 40 17.55 -4.17 -28.68
C TYR A 40 16.79 -2.92 -28.25
N ALA A 41 15.55 -3.11 -27.80
CA ALA A 41 14.78 -2.08 -27.14
C ALA A 41 14.02 -2.66 -25.93
N TYR A 42 13.94 -1.86 -24.89
CA TYR A 42 13.03 -2.04 -23.77
C TYR A 42 12.38 -0.69 -23.45
N PRO A 43 11.05 -0.58 -23.37
CA PRO A 43 10.06 -1.62 -23.67
C PRO A 43 10.12 -2.10 -25.13
N SER A 44 9.60 -3.30 -25.36
CA SER A 44 9.30 -3.77 -26.72
C SER A 44 7.94 -3.23 -27.19
N ASP A 45 7.72 -3.18 -28.50
CA ASP A 45 6.47 -2.68 -29.09
C ASP A 45 5.25 -3.49 -28.62
N GLY A 46 4.19 -2.80 -28.19
CA GLY A 46 2.96 -3.38 -27.67
C GLY A 46 2.99 -3.74 -26.18
N MET A 47 4.09 -3.47 -25.45
CA MET A 47 4.12 -3.72 -24.00
C MET A 47 3.14 -2.83 -23.24
N VAL A 48 2.39 -3.41 -22.32
CA VAL A 48 1.48 -2.67 -21.43
C VAL A 48 1.87 -2.85 -19.97
N ASP A 49 1.25 -2.07 -19.09
CA ASP A 49 1.43 -2.16 -17.64
C ASP A 49 2.89 -2.03 -17.17
N LEU A 50 3.59 -1.02 -17.68
CA LEU A 50 4.96 -0.72 -17.29
C LEU A 50 4.99 0.17 -16.05
N PRO A 51 5.63 -0.24 -14.93
CA PRO A 51 5.80 0.61 -13.77
C PRO A 51 6.48 1.94 -14.13
N LEU A 52 6.11 3.05 -13.49
CA LEU A 52 6.71 4.35 -13.76
C LEU A 52 8.21 4.40 -13.43
N GLY A 53 8.68 3.56 -12.49
CA GLY A 53 10.12 3.44 -12.23
C GLY A 53 10.92 2.76 -13.35
N SER A 54 10.28 2.30 -14.43
CA SER A 54 10.92 1.67 -15.58
C SER A 54 11.85 2.62 -16.35
N LYS A 55 12.63 2.04 -17.27
CA LYS A 55 13.50 2.77 -18.19
C LYS A 55 13.11 2.50 -19.64
N LEU A 56 13.36 3.48 -20.50
CA LEU A 56 13.47 3.28 -21.94
C LEU A 56 14.94 3.04 -22.28
N LEU A 57 15.27 1.88 -22.83
CA LEU A 57 16.59 1.47 -23.28
C LEU A 57 16.56 1.18 -24.77
N LEU A 58 17.41 1.84 -25.56
CA LEU A 58 17.62 1.53 -26.98
C LEU A 58 19.10 1.25 -27.20
N THR A 59 19.43 0.06 -27.70
CA THR A 59 20.82 -0.34 -27.96
C THR A 59 21.04 -0.55 -29.45
N PHE A 60 22.10 0.07 -29.96
CA PHE A 60 22.52 0.03 -31.35
C PHE A 60 23.83 -0.74 -31.51
N SER A 61 24.04 -1.34 -32.69
CA SER A 61 25.32 -2.01 -33.01
C SER A 61 26.48 -1.03 -33.18
N SER A 62 26.19 0.24 -33.47
CA SER A 62 27.15 1.35 -33.58
C SER A 62 26.90 2.46 -32.55
N ALA A 63 27.92 3.30 -32.34
CA ALA A 63 27.77 4.52 -31.56
C ALA A 63 26.73 5.48 -32.18
N ILE A 64 25.86 6.04 -31.35
CA ILE A 64 24.85 7.04 -31.73
C ILE A 64 25.33 8.47 -31.47
N ASP A 65 24.72 9.43 -32.17
CA ASP A 65 24.90 10.85 -31.94
C ASP A 65 24.01 11.31 -30.77
N GLU A 66 24.63 11.52 -29.61
CA GLU A 66 23.95 11.98 -28.40
C GLU A 66 23.25 13.33 -28.59
N ALA A 67 23.84 14.24 -29.38
CA ALA A 67 23.23 15.56 -29.60
C ALA A 67 21.99 15.44 -30.49
N ALA A 68 22.00 14.54 -31.47
CA ALA A 68 20.83 14.25 -32.29
C ALA A 68 19.73 13.57 -31.46
N ALA A 69 20.07 12.57 -30.64
CA ALA A 69 19.11 11.83 -29.81
C ALA A 69 18.37 12.70 -28.77
N LYS A 70 18.98 13.83 -28.37
CA LYS A 70 18.41 14.79 -27.41
C LYS A 70 17.87 16.07 -28.06
N ALA A 71 17.87 16.13 -29.39
CA ALA A 71 17.34 17.30 -30.11
C ALA A 71 15.81 17.34 -30.02
N GLU A 72 15.24 18.55 -29.99
CA GLU A 72 13.80 18.74 -30.02
C GLU A 72 13.18 18.19 -31.31
N CYS A 73 12.04 17.51 -31.17
CA CYS A 73 11.24 17.03 -32.29
C CYS A 73 10.24 18.09 -32.77
N GLN A 74 9.87 18.00 -34.05
CA GLN A 74 8.84 18.84 -34.65
C GLN A 74 7.67 17.96 -35.11
N PRO A 75 6.41 18.35 -34.87
CA PRO A 75 5.26 17.65 -35.45
C PRO A 75 5.32 17.63 -36.98
N ASP A 76 5.04 16.49 -37.58
CA ASP A 76 4.95 16.26 -39.04
C ASP A 76 3.70 15.43 -39.36
N GLY A 77 2.54 16.10 -39.45
CA GLY A 77 1.25 15.43 -39.57
C GLY A 77 0.90 14.68 -38.29
N GLU A 78 0.60 13.38 -38.41
CA GLU A 78 0.38 12.45 -37.28
C GLU A 78 1.71 11.84 -36.74
N ASN A 79 2.85 12.23 -37.33
CA ASN A 79 4.18 11.75 -36.96
C ASN A 79 5.04 12.90 -36.40
N PHE A 80 6.31 12.60 -36.11
CA PHE A 80 7.30 13.58 -35.65
C PHE A 80 8.59 13.51 -36.47
N ALA A 81 9.11 14.69 -36.81
CA ALA A 81 10.43 14.87 -37.40
C ALA A 81 11.48 15.11 -36.32
N GLY A 82 12.42 14.18 -36.18
CA GLY A 82 13.53 14.22 -35.23
C GLY A 82 14.32 12.91 -35.25
N ALA A 83 15.45 12.85 -34.54
CA ALA A 83 16.23 11.61 -34.43
C ALA A 83 15.53 10.60 -33.51
N LEU A 84 14.90 11.07 -32.43
CA LEU A 84 14.19 10.27 -31.45
C LEU A 84 13.09 11.12 -30.80
N CYS A 85 11.83 10.71 -30.96
CA CYS A 85 10.67 11.45 -30.48
C CYS A 85 9.77 10.55 -29.65
N LEU A 86 9.48 10.94 -28.41
CA LEU A 86 8.52 10.27 -27.54
C LEU A 86 7.32 11.19 -27.35
N ALA A 87 6.11 10.70 -27.62
CA ALA A 87 4.87 11.44 -27.40
C ALA A 87 3.81 10.58 -26.72
N ASP A 88 2.91 11.23 -25.99
CA ASP A 88 1.74 10.61 -25.38
C ASP A 88 0.63 10.30 -26.42
N SER A 89 -0.51 9.79 -25.98
CA SER A 89 -1.65 9.46 -26.86
C SER A 89 -2.26 10.69 -27.54
N GLU A 90 -2.17 11.88 -26.92
CA GLU A 90 -2.64 13.16 -27.45
C GLU A 90 -1.66 13.81 -28.44
N GLY A 91 -0.43 13.31 -28.52
CA GLY A 91 0.62 13.85 -29.39
C GLY A 91 1.47 14.95 -28.74
N ASN A 92 1.42 15.11 -27.42
CA ASN A 92 2.33 15.98 -26.69
C ASN A 92 3.70 15.30 -26.55
N LEU A 93 4.76 16.04 -26.90
CA LEU A 93 6.13 15.55 -26.82
C LEU A 93 6.63 15.51 -25.36
N VAL A 94 7.29 14.42 -25.01
CA VAL A 94 8.00 14.24 -23.73
C VAL A 94 9.40 14.85 -23.83
N ASP A 95 9.83 15.58 -22.79
CA ASP A 95 11.19 16.09 -22.70
C ASP A 95 12.19 14.96 -22.38
N LEU A 96 13.11 14.70 -23.31
CA LEU A 96 14.14 13.67 -23.20
C LEU A 96 15.50 14.24 -22.78
N SER A 97 15.57 15.49 -22.33
CA SER A 97 16.81 16.17 -21.93
C SER A 97 17.58 15.44 -20.81
N SER A 98 16.88 14.72 -19.94
CA SER A 98 17.44 13.93 -18.83
C SER A 98 18.03 12.58 -19.25
N ALA A 99 17.84 12.17 -20.52
CA ALA A 99 18.34 10.90 -21.03
C ALA A 99 19.87 10.82 -21.01
N GLN A 100 20.40 9.61 -20.99
CA GLN A 100 21.82 9.31 -20.96
C GLN A 100 22.22 8.43 -22.14
N VAL A 101 23.41 8.67 -22.68
CA VAL A 101 24.02 7.80 -23.69
C VAL A 101 25.23 7.11 -23.05
N SER A 102 25.22 5.78 -23.07
CA SER A 102 26.18 4.94 -22.33
C SER A 102 26.66 3.77 -23.19
N ASN A 103 27.37 2.81 -22.59
CA ASN A 103 27.91 1.63 -23.25
C ASN A 103 28.71 1.96 -24.52
N ARG A 104 29.75 2.79 -24.39
CA ARG A 104 30.56 3.30 -25.52
C ARG A 104 29.74 4.08 -26.57
N ASN A 105 28.70 4.76 -26.10
CA ASN A 105 27.71 5.52 -26.89
C ASN A 105 26.77 4.66 -27.74
N HIS A 106 26.57 3.40 -27.40
CA HIS A 106 25.65 2.51 -28.14
C HIS A 106 24.25 2.45 -27.53
N THR A 107 24.10 2.84 -26.25
CA THR A 107 22.85 2.68 -25.51
C THR A 107 22.27 4.03 -25.10
N PHE A 108 21.06 4.32 -25.55
CA PHE A 108 20.24 5.42 -25.03
C PHE A 108 19.41 4.92 -23.84
N THR A 109 19.37 5.70 -22.76
CA THR A 109 18.61 5.39 -21.55
C THR A 109 17.82 6.60 -21.08
N PHE A 110 16.53 6.43 -20.84
CA PHE A 110 15.65 7.46 -20.27
C PHE A 110 14.81 6.89 -19.12
N SER A 111 14.64 7.65 -18.03
CA SER A 111 13.82 7.26 -16.88
C SER A 111 12.35 7.58 -17.14
N MET A 112 11.45 6.61 -16.91
CA MET A 112 10.02 6.80 -17.10
C MET A 112 9.31 7.43 -15.87
N SER A 113 10.05 7.73 -14.81
CA SER A 113 9.48 8.19 -13.54
C SER A 113 8.68 9.48 -13.63
N GLY A 114 8.88 10.28 -14.67
CA GLY A 114 8.11 11.50 -14.95
C GLY A 114 6.96 11.33 -15.94
N LEU A 115 6.68 10.11 -16.39
CA LEU A 115 5.55 9.81 -17.28
C LEU A 115 4.24 9.70 -16.48
N ARG A 116 3.10 9.89 -17.16
CA ARG A 116 1.78 9.77 -16.55
C ARG A 116 1.41 8.29 -16.35
N PRO A 117 0.79 7.90 -15.23
CA PRO A 117 0.24 6.56 -15.04
C PRO A 117 -0.88 6.25 -16.03
N GLY A 118 -1.00 4.98 -16.46
CA GLY A 118 -2.08 4.51 -17.33
C GLY A 118 -2.08 5.06 -18.76
N GLU A 119 -1.10 5.89 -19.12
CA GLU A 119 -0.98 6.59 -20.40
C GLU A 119 -0.26 5.72 -21.44
N GLU A 120 -0.69 5.84 -22.70
CA GLU A 120 -0.01 5.24 -23.86
C GLU A 120 1.03 6.21 -24.43
N TYR A 121 2.23 5.71 -24.67
CA TYR A 121 3.32 6.44 -25.27
C TYR A 121 3.79 5.78 -26.56
N ARG A 122 4.19 6.62 -27.51
CA ARG A 122 4.64 6.24 -28.84
C ARG A 122 6.02 6.82 -29.10
N LEU A 123 6.93 6.00 -29.61
CA LEU A 123 8.33 6.32 -29.85
C LEU A 123 8.65 6.22 -31.34
N TRP A 124 9.14 7.30 -31.92
CA TRP A 124 9.70 7.32 -33.28
C TRP A 124 11.22 7.43 -33.19
N VAL A 125 11.93 6.66 -34.01
CA VAL A 125 13.40 6.72 -34.10
C VAL A 125 13.78 6.76 -35.56
N SER A 126 14.59 7.75 -35.95
CA SER A 126 14.99 7.93 -37.34
C SER A 126 16.47 7.65 -37.56
N PRO A 127 16.89 7.40 -38.82
CA PRO A 127 18.29 7.15 -39.19
C PRO A 127 19.25 8.30 -38.84
N GLN A 128 18.73 9.49 -38.50
CA GLN A 128 19.55 10.62 -38.06
C GLN A 128 20.27 10.35 -36.73
N ILE A 129 19.82 9.35 -35.97
CA ILE A 129 20.40 8.99 -34.67
C ILE A 129 21.82 8.43 -34.79
N ALA A 130 22.18 7.79 -35.91
CA ALA A 130 23.56 7.39 -36.20
C ALA A 130 23.80 7.16 -37.70
N SER A 131 25.03 7.36 -38.15
CA SER A 131 25.40 7.12 -39.55
C SER A 131 25.38 5.64 -39.90
N GLY A 132 24.70 5.26 -40.99
CA GLY A 132 24.73 3.90 -41.53
C GLY A 132 23.73 2.94 -40.89
N ILE A 133 22.77 3.44 -40.10
CA ILE A 133 21.66 2.63 -39.62
C ILE A 133 20.76 2.22 -40.78
N VAL A 134 20.54 0.91 -40.95
CA VAL A 134 19.82 0.36 -42.11
C VAL A 134 18.37 -0.04 -41.84
N ASN A 135 17.94 -0.08 -40.57
CA ASN A 135 16.64 -0.64 -40.17
C ASN A 135 15.64 0.41 -39.63
N LEU A 136 15.89 1.69 -39.90
CA LEU A 136 15.03 2.81 -39.52
C LEU A 136 14.54 3.65 -40.71
N ASP A 137 14.94 3.31 -41.94
CA ASP A 137 14.70 4.14 -43.15
C ASP A 137 13.23 4.09 -43.65
N ASP A 138 12.41 3.15 -43.18
CA ASP A 138 11.05 2.85 -43.70
C ASP A 138 9.98 2.72 -42.58
N GLN A 139 9.88 3.70 -41.66
CA GLN A 139 8.85 3.65 -40.60
C GLN A 139 7.57 4.40 -41.00
N ASP A 140 6.50 3.64 -41.26
CA ASP A 140 5.13 4.16 -41.37
C ASP A 140 4.47 4.19 -39.98
N GLY A 141 4.88 5.14 -39.14
CA GLY A 141 4.34 5.33 -37.78
C GLY A 141 5.39 5.16 -36.66
N PRO A 142 4.95 5.01 -35.40
CA PRO A 142 5.87 4.82 -34.28
C PRO A 142 6.58 3.46 -34.37
N LEU A 143 7.84 3.42 -33.94
CA LEU A 143 8.63 2.20 -33.82
C LEU A 143 8.16 1.31 -32.67
N ILE A 144 7.85 1.94 -31.53
CA ILE A 144 7.41 1.27 -30.30
C ILE A 144 6.22 2.04 -29.74
N THR A 145 5.17 1.31 -29.41
CA THR A 145 4.06 1.77 -28.58
C THR A 145 4.10 1.03 -27.24
N PHE A 146 3.91 1.72 -26.13
CA PHE A 146 3.82 1.09 -24.82
C PHE A 146 2.86 1.83 -23.90
N ARG A 147 2.30 1.11 -22.91
CA ARG A 147 1.43 1.70 -21.89
C ARG A 147 2.05 1.62 -20.50
N THR A 148 2.05 2.74 -19.79
CA THR A 148 2.45 2.79 -18.38
C THR A 148 1.37 2.19 -17.48
N ARG A 149 1.76 1.78 -16.27
CA ARG A 149 0.88 1.19 -15.27
C ARG A 149 -0.08 2.23 -14.73
N GLN A 150 -1.35 1.84 -14.62
CA GLN A 150 -2.34 2.54 -13.82
C GLN A 150 -2.30 1.98 -12.39
N TYR A 151 -2.31 2.84 -11.38
CA TYR A 151 -2.17 2.41 -9.96
C TYR A 151 -3.46 2.53 -9.16
N HIS A 152 -4.32 3.45 -9.57
CA HIS A 152 -5.51 3.85 -8.84
C HIS A 152 -6.74 3.74 -9.77
N PRO A 153 -7.92 3.48 -9.19
CA PRO A 153 -9.16 3.56 -9.96
C PRO A 153 -9.35 4.97 -10.50
N LEU A 154 -9.93 5.09 -11.68
CA LEU A 154 -10.28 6.36 -12.31
C LEU A 154 -11.77 6.63 -12.16
N PRO A 155 -12.17 7.86 -11.79
CA PRO A 155 -13.58 8.17 -11.59
C PRO A 155 -14.36 8.06 -12.89
N ASP A 156 -15.56 7.47 -12.81
CA ASP A 156 -16.50 7.28 -13.91
C ASP A 156 -15.92 6.48 -15.11
N GLN A 157 -14.94 5.60 -14.85
CA GLN A 157 -14.29 4.79 -15.87
C GLN A 157 -14.65 3.32 -15.72
N VAL A 158 -15.34 2.77 -16.72
CA VAL A 158 -15.68 1.35 -16.76
C VAL A 158 -14.40 0.51 -16.90
N PRO A 159 -14.23 -0.57 -16.10
CA PRO A 159 -13.13 -1.51 -16.29
C PRO A 159 -13.21 -2.16 -17.67
N GLU A 160 -12.07 -2.26 -18.35
CA GLU A 160 -11.92 -2.95 -19.64
C GLU A 160 -10.74 -3.92 -19.60
N VAL A 161 -10.75 -4.95 -20.46
CA VAL A 161 -9.58 -5.82 -20.64
C VAL A 161 -8.54 -5.05 -21.46
N LEU A 162 -7.40 -4.77 -20.84
CA LEU A 162 -6.27 -4.09 -21.46
C LEU A 162 -5.44 -5.05 -22.33
N ALA A 163 -5.16 -6.25 -21.83
CA ALA A 163 -4.37 -7.24 -22.54
C ALA A 163 -4.69 -8.66 -22.07
N ILE A 164 -4.52 -9.62 -22.97
CA ILE A 164 -4.47 -11.05 -22.66
C ILE A 164 -3.09 -11.55 -23.06
N ASN A 165 -2.32 -12.10 -22.11
CA ASN A 165 -0.94 -12.57 -22.33
C ASN A 165 -0.01 -11.54 -22.97
N GLN A 166 -0.19 -10.25 -22.64
CA GLN A 166 0.54 -9.11 -23.22
C GLN A 166 0.26 -8.88 -24.72
N GLU A 167 -0.81 -9.48 -25.24
CA GLU A 167 -1.33 -9.23 -26.59
C GLU A 167 -2.58 -8.36 -26.55
N ASN A 168 -2.87 -7.71 -27.68
CA ASN A 168 -4.10 -6.96 -27.87
C ASN A 168 -5.31 -7.91 -27.73
N PRO A 169 -6.26 -7.66 -26.83
CA PRO A 169 -7.39 -8.57 -26.59
C PRO A 169 -8.29 -8.73 -27.83
N GLY A 170 -8.25 -7.78 -28.77
CA GLY A 170 -8.94 -7.87 -30.05
C GLY A 170 -8.48 -9.04 -30.94
N ALA A 171 -7.30 -9.61 -30.68
CA ALA A 171 -6.82 -10.82 -31.36
C ALA A 171 -7.60 -12.08 -30.95
N TYR A 172 -8.19 -12.07 -29.76
CA TYR A 172 -8.92 -13.21 -29.19
C TYR A 172 -10.44 -13.03 -29.24
N LEU A 173 -10.96 -12.01 -29.92
CA LEU A 173 -12.42 -11.89 -30.10
C LEU A 173 -12.93 -13.00 -31.03
N PRO A 174 -14.20 -13.44 -30.90
CA PRO A 174 -14.80 -14.41 -31.83
C PRO A 174 -14.74 -13.96 -33.30
N GLU A 175 -14.79 -12.65 -33.52
CA GLU A 175 -14.39 -12.02 -34.78
C GLU A 175 -13.12 -11.19 -34.52
N PRO A 176 -11.91 -11.75 -34.76
CA PRO A 176 -10.66 -11.06 -34.46
C PRO A 176 -10.53 -9.76 -35.25
N VAL A 177 -10.14 -8.68 -34.56
CA VAL A 177 -9.88 -7.35 -35.15
C VAL A 177 -8.41 -6.96 -35.12
N ALA A 178 -7.56 -7.82 -34.55
CA ALA A 178 -6.12 -7.72 -34.50
C ALA A 178 -5.49 -9.11 -34.72
N GLU A 179 -4.19 -9.16 -34.99
CA GLU A 179 -3.42 -10.41 -35.01
C GLU A 179 -2.58 -10.49 -33.73
N GLU A 180 -2.43 -11.70 -33.19
CA GLU A 180 -1.51 -11.97 -32.09
C GLU A 180 -0.06 -11.94 -32.56
N ARG A 181 0.86 -11.35 -31.78
CA ARG A 181 2.29 -11.37 -32.11
C ARG A 181 2.92 -12.74 -31.83
N PHE A 182 2.44 -13.42 -30.79
CA PHE A 182 2.87 -14.76 -30.41
C PHE A 182 1.68 -15.71 -30.35
N PRO A 183 1.84 -16.97 -30.78
CA PRO A 183 0.77 -17.95 -30.72
C PRO A 183 0.42 -18.27 -29.26
N PHE A 184 -0.87 -18.33 -28.93
CA PHE A 184 -1.30 -18.88 -27.64
C PHE A 184 -0.95 -20.38 -27.58
N MET A 185 -0.15 -20.82 -26.60
CA MET A 185 0.33 -22.22 -26.52
C MET A 185 -0.53 -23.07 -25.59
N ASP A 186 -0.55 -24.38 -25.81
CA ASP A 186 -1.23 -25.39 -24.97
C ASP A 186 -0.93 -25.30 -23.47
N PHE A 187 0.31 -25.03 -23.08
CA PHE A 187 0.71 -24.86 -21.68
C PHE A 187 0.51 -23.42 -21.14
N SER A 188 0.02 -22.47 -21.95
CA SER A 188 0.00 -21.05 -21.56
C SER A 188 -1.07 -20.78 -20.51
N PRO A 189 -0.72 -20.18 -19.36
CA PRO A 189 -1.70 -19.52 -18.52
C PRO A 189 -2.40 -18.39 -19.30
N VAL A 190 -3.65 -18.09 -18.94
CA VAL A 190 -4.42 -16.97 -19.47
C VAL A 190 -4.29 -15.80 -18.49
N ARG A 191 -3.44 -14.83 -18.81
CA ARG A 191 -3.16 -13.63 -18.01
C ARG A 191 -3.94 -12.44 -18.53
N ILE A 192 -4.91 -11.95 -17.76
CA ILE A 192 -5.87 -10.92 -18.16
C ILE A 192 -5.59 -9.65 -17.36
N THR A 193 -5.01 -8.65 -18.01
CA THR A 193 -4.75 -7.33 -17.41
C THR A 193 -5.96 -6.42 -17.68
N PHE A 194 -6.44 -5.72 -16.65
CA PHE A 194 -7.53 -4.76 -16.73
C PHE A 194 -7.05 -3.31 -16.68
N THR A 195 -7.82 -2.38 -17.23
CA THR A 195 -7.56 -0.94 -17.13
C THR A 195 -7.72 -0.44 -15.70
N GLU A 196 -8.73 -0.92 -14.97
CA GLU A 196 -9.03 -0.54 -13.59
C GLU A 196 -8.73 -1.67 -12.59
N PRO A 197 -8.43 -1.34 -11.31
CA PRO A 197 -8.28 -2.34 -10.26
C PRO A 197 -9.66 -2.89 -9.87
N LEU A 198 -9.77 -4.22 -9.74
CA LEU A 198 -11.03 -4.91 -9.49
C LEU A 198 -11.29 -5.17 -8.00
N VAL A 199 -12.56 -5.20 -7.61
CA VAL A 199 -13.00 -5.64 -6.28
C VAL A 199 -12.93 -7.17 -6.21
N GLU A 200 -12.06 -7.67 -5.32
CA GLU A 200 -11.64 -9.07 -5.29
C GLU A 200 -12.81 -10.08 -5.10
N THR A 201 -13.85 -9.70 -4.35
CA THR A 201 -15.02 -10.55 -4.08
C THR A 201 -15.92 -10.77 -5.31
N THR A 202 -15.73 -9.96 -6.36
CA THR A 202 -16.43 -10.14 -7.65
C THR A 202 -15.76 -11.17 -8.54
N VAL A 203 -14.50 -11.52 -8.29
CA VAL A 203 -13.78 -12.53 -9.07
C VAL A 203 -14.12 -13.93 -8.55
N ARG A 204 -15.03 -14.62 -9.25
CA ARG A 204 -15.56 -15.94 -8.87
C ARG A 204 -15.43 -16.89 -10.06
N TYR A 205 -14.48 -17.82 -9.97
CA TYR A 205 -14.26 -18.79 -11.03
C TYR A 205 -15.44 -19.74 -11.19
N GLY A 206 -15.85 -19.99 -12.43
CA GLY A 206 -17.07 -20.74 -12.75
C GLY A 206 -18.37 -19.93 -12.66
N ASP A 207 -18.29 -18.66 -12.24
CA ASP A 207 -19.40 -17.71 -12.22
C ASP A 207 -19.05 -16.49 -13.07
N THR A 208 -18.44 -15.45 -12.50
CA THR A 208 -18.07 -14.19 -13.19
C THR A 208 -16.89 -14.33 -14.15
N VAL A 209 -16.01 -15.31 -13.90
CA VAL A 209 -14.87 -15.66 -14.76
C VAL A 209 -14.95 -17.13 -15.13
N LYS A 210 -14.99 -17.43 -16.42
CA LYS A 210 -15.12 -18.81 -16.93
C LYS A 210 -14.16 -19.07 -18.07
N LEU A 211 -13.46 -20.18 -18.02
CA LEU A 211 -12.75 -20.75 -19.16
C LEU A 211 -13.37 -22.11 -19.47
N GLU A 212 -14.06 -22.23 -20.59
CA GLU A 212 -14.81 -23.43 -20.96
C GLU A 212 -14.28 -24.02 -22.25
N HIS A 213 -14.15 -25.34 -22.31
CA HIS A 213 -13.84 -26.03 -23.55
C HIS A 213 -15.07 -25.98 -24.48
N GLN A 214 -14.95 -25.33 -25.64
CA GLN A 214 -16.09 -24.98 -26.49
C GLN A 214 -16.87 -26.21 -26.97
N GLN A 215 -16.19 -27.35 -27.22
CA GLN A 215 -16.83 -28.55 -27.73
C GLN A 215 -17.57 -29.35 -26.64
N SER A 216 -16.99 -29.51 -25.45
CA SER A 216 -17.63 -30.27 -24.36
C SER A 216 -18.54 -29.41 -23.48
N GLY A 217 -18.32 -28.09 -23.44
CA GLY A 217 -18.97 -27.17 -22.51
C GLY A 217 -18.50 -27.36 -21.06
N GLU A 218 -17.37 -28.04 -20.85
CA GLU A 218 -16.80 -28.28 -19.53
C GLU A 218 -15.92 -27.10 -19.12
N LEU A 219 -16.06 -26.67 -17.87
CA LEU A 219 -15.18 -25.68 -17.24
C LEU A 219 -13.78 -26.30 -17.07
N VAL A 220 -12.74 -25.58 -17.49
CA VAL A 220 -11.35 -26.01 -17.33
C VAL A 220 -10.99 -25.97 -15.84
N ASP A 221 -10.26 -26.96 -15.32
CA ASP A 221 -9.72 -26.87 -13.96
C ASP A 221 -8.45 -26.01 -13.99
N VAL A 222 -8.49 -24.89 -13.27
CA VAL A 222 -7.41 -23.89 -13.27
C VAL A 222 -7.03 -23.54 -11.84
N ARG A 223 -5.75 -23.23 -11.65
CA ARG A 223 -5.32 -22.36 -10.56
C ARG A 223 -5.68 -20.93 -10.93
N ILE A 224 -6.36 -20.22 -10.03
CA ILE A 224 -6.70 -18.80 -10.22
C ILE A 224 -5.88 -17.94 -9.28
N LEU A 225 -5.28 -16.89 -9.84
CA LEU A 225 -4.67 -15.79 -9.09
C LEU A 225 -5.41 -14.52 -9.47
N ASN A 226 -5.72 -13.67 -8.49
CA ASN A 226 -6.24 -12.35 -8.75
C ASN A 226 -5.73 -11.35 -7.72
N GLU A 227 -5.37 -10.16 -8.16
CA GLU A 227 -4.98 -9.04 -7.29
C GLU A 227 -4.95 -7.77 -8.14
N ARG A 228 -5.36 -6.62 -7.60
CA ARG A 228 -5.27 -5.32 -8.29
C ARG A 228 -5.97 -5.35 -9.66
N HIS A 229 -5.20 -5.26 -10.75
CA HIS A 229 -5.64 -5.19 -12.14
C HIS A 229 -5.54 -6.55 -12.86
N TYR A 230 -5.30 -7.65 -12.15
CA TYR A 230 -4.84 -8.89 -12.76
C TYR A 230 -5.70 -10.08 -12.39
N ILE A 231 -5.98 -10.92 -13.38
CA ILE A 231 -6.46 -12.29 -13.21
C ILE A 231 -5.57 -13.21 -14.05
N THR A 232 -4.96 -14.21 -13.42
CA THR A 232 -4.32 -15.33 -14.12
C THR A 232 -5.13 -16.61 -13.92
N LEU A 233 -5.45 -17.28 -15.02
CA LEU A 233 -5.99 -18.64 -15.03
C LEU A 233 -4.90 -19.58 -15.55
N ASP A 234 -4.34 -20.41 -14.69
CA ASP A 234 -3.30 -21.38 -15.04
C ASP A 234 -3.92 -22.79 -15.08
N PRO A 235 -4.16 -23.38 -16.26
CA PRO A 235 -4.72 -24.73 -16.38
C PRO A 235 -3.87 -25.76 -15.63
N LYS A 236 -4.50 -26.60 -14.81
CA LYS A 236 -3.78 -27.67 -14.09
C LYS A 236 -3.27 -28.78 -15.00
N GLU A 237 -3.96 -28.97 -16.13
CA GLU A 237 -3.51 -29.80 -17.25
C GLU A 237 -3.40 -28.90 -18.49
N ASP A 238 -2.34 -29.10 -19.29
CA ASP A 238 -2.17 -28.36 -20.54
C ASP A 238 -3.41 -28.50 -21.42
N LEU A 239 -3.81 -27.39 -22.05
CA LEU A 239 -4.93 -27.36 -22.96
C LEU A 239 -4.65 -28.22 -24.20
N ILE A 240 -5.71 -28.66 -24.88
CA ILE A 240 -5.56 -29.50 -26.06
C ILE A 240 -5.28 -28.62 -27.27
N GLY A 241 -4.07 -28.73 -27.83
CA GLY A 241 -3.69 -27.96 -29.01
C GLY A 241 -4.63 -28.20 -30.20
N GLY A 242 -5.13 -27.12 -30.78
CA GLY A 242 -6.08 -27.10 -31.90
C GLY A 242 -7.56 -27.08 -31.49
N ASP A 243 -7.90 -27.39 -30.24
CA ASP A 243 -9.25 -27.21 -29.71
C ASP A 243 -9.49 -25.73 -29.36
N THR A 244 -10.74 -25.33 -29.20
CA THR A 244 -11.11 -23.94 -28.89
C THR A 244 -11.71 -23.83 -27.49
N TYR A 245 -11.29 -22.81 -26.77
CA TYR A 245 -11.72 -22.51 -25.41
C TYR A 245 -12.34 -21.12 -25.37
N THR A 246 -13.43 -20.99 -24.65
CA THR A 246 -14.17 -19.74 -24.51
C THR A 246 -13.90 -19.15 -23.14
N LEU A 247 -13.25 -17.97 -23.11
CA LEU A 247 -13.11 -17.16 -21.91
C LEU A 247 -14.28 -16.19 -21.82
N THR A 248 -15.08 -16.26 -20.76
CA THR A 248 -16.19 -15.31 -20.51
C THR A 248 -15.93 -14.53 -19.24
N LEU A 249 -16.03 -13.20 -19.34
CA LEU A 249 -15.90 -12.26 -18.23
C LEU A 249 -17.20 -11.45 -18.12
N HIS A 250 -17.79 -11.40 -16.92
CA HIS A 250 -18.97 -10.58 -16.64
C HIS A 250 -19.10 -10.30 -15.15
N GLY A 251 -19.80 -9.21 -14.79
CA GLY A 251 -20.11 -8.91 -13.40
C GLY A 251 -18.89 -8.60 -12.52
N LEU A 252 -17.72 -8.38 -13.12
CA LEU A 252 -16.53 -7.85 -12.46
C LEU A 252 -16.74 -6.37 -12.21
N GLU A 253 -16.46 -5.93 -10.98
CA GLU A 253 -16.70 -4.55 -10.53
C GLU A 253 -15.35 -3.91 -10.16
N ASP A 254 -15.19 -2.64 -10.48
CA ASP A 254 -14.08 -1.83 -9.99
C ASP A 254 -14.42 -1.19 -8.61
N PHE A 255 -13.57 -0.31 -8.10
CA PHE A 255 -13.79 0.31 -6.78
C PHE A 255 -14.78 1.49 -6.78
N ASP A 256 -15.22 1.96 -7.94
CA ASP A 256 -16.26 2.98 -8.09
C ASP A 256 -17.64 2.38 -8.43
N GLU A 257 -17.77 1.05 -8.33
CA GLU A 257 -18.99 0.27 -8.58
C GLU A 257 -19.36 0.16 -10.07
N ASP A 258 -18.44 0.53 -10.97
CA ASP A 258 -18.59 0.33 -12.40
C ASP A 258 -18.35 -1.14 -12.76
N VAL A 259 -19.24 -1.68 -13.60
CA VAL A 259 -19.25 -3.10 -13.95
C VAL A 259 -18.71 -3.30 -15.36
N LEU A 260 -17.76 -4.22 -15.49
CA LEU A 260 -17.22 -4.67 -16.78
C LEU A 260 -18.35 -5.12 -17.70
N GLU A 261 -18.38 -4.56 -18.92
CA GLU A 261 -19.26 -5.03 -19.97
C GLU A 261 -18.95 -6.50 -20.28
N THR A 262 -20.00 -7.33 -20.37
CA THR A 262 -19.81 -8.76 -20.63
C THR A 262 -19.06 -8.97 -21.94
N VAL A 263 -17.92 -9.65 -21.86
CA VAL A 263 -17.05 -9.90 -22.99
C VAL A 263 -16.65 -11.37 -23.05
N THR A 264 -16.49 -11.86 -24.27
CA THR A 264 -16.10 -13.23 -24.57
C THR A 264 -14.92 -13.24 -25.51
N TYR A 265 -13.95 -14.11 -25.23
CA TYR A 265 -12.79 -14.37 -26.07
C TYR A 265 -12.72 -15.85 -26.45
N GLU A 266 -12.21 -16.14 -27.65
CA GLU A 266 -11.93 -17.48 -28.15
C GLU A 266 -10.41 -17.69 -28.21
N LEU A 267 -9.94 -18.71 -27.49
CA LEU A 267 -8.54 -19.08 -27.37
C LEU A 267 -8.34 -20.43 -28.06
N THR A 268 -7.47 -20.49 -29.06
CA THR A 268 -7.12 -21.73 -29.77
C THR A 268 -5.64 -22.05 -29.52
N PRO A 269 -5.30 -22.84 -28.50
CA PRO A 269 -3.91 -23.19 -28.20
C PRO A 269 -3.23 -23.92 -29.36
N THR A 270 -1.97 -23.58 -29.59
CA THR A 270 -1.06 -24.32 -30.48
C THR A 270 -0.33 -25.41 -29.69
N LEU A 271 -0.25 -26.61 -30.27
CA LEU A 271 0.48 -27.73 -29.68
C LEU A 271 1.99 -27.45 -29.68
N SER A 272 2.61 -27.51 -28.51
CA SER A 272 4.06 -27.30 -28.34
C SER A 272 4.88 -28.59 -28.33
N LYS A 273 4.20 -29.73 -28.16
CA LYS A 273 4.76 -31.06 -27.89
C LYS A 273 4.79 -31.93 -29.14
N ASP A 274 5.51 -33.06 -29.08
CA ASP A 274 5.46 -34.05 -30.18
C ASP A 274 4.15 -34.85 -30.17
N ASP A 275 3.59 -35.14 -28.99
CA ASP A 275 2.26 -35.69 -28.79
C ASP A 275 1.52 -34.96 -27.65
N VAL A 276 0.18 -34.87 -27.73
CA VAL A 276 -0.67 -34.26 -26.69
C VAL A 276 -0.49 -34.94 -25.33
N VAL A 277 -0.18 -36.24 -25.30
CA VAL A 277 0.01 -36.99 -24.05
C VAL A 277 1.37 -36.75 -23.37
N ASP A 278 2.30 -36.10 -24.07
CA ASP A 278 3.60 -35.78 -23.48
C ASP A 278 3.43 -34.75 -22.37
N LEU A 279 4.26 -34.83 -21.33
CA LEU A 279 4.17 -33.87 -20.22
C LEU A 279 4.76 -32.51 -20.60
N ASN A 280 5.84 -32.49 -21.38
CA ASN A 280 6.59 -31.27 -21.70
C ASN A 280 7.02 -31.28 -23.18
N PRO A 281 7.34 -30.10 -23.75
CA PRO A 281 8.02 -30.00 -25.03
C PRO A 281 9.32 -30.83 -25.09
N PRO A 282 9.81 -31.22 -26.28
CA PRO A 282 10.84 -32.26 -26.39
C PRO A 282 12.26 -31.83 -26.03
N ILE A 283 12.57 -30.52 -25.97
CA ILE A 283 13.95 -30.04 -25.74
C ILE A 283 14.10 -29.51 -24.31
N LYS A 284 14.72 -30.30 -23.43
CA LYS A 284 15.05 -29.88 -22.06
C LYS A 284 16.25 -28.92 -22.03
N GLN A 285 16.20 -27.92 -21.16
CA GLN A 285 17.28 -27.00 -20.81
C GLN A 285 17.38 -26.87 -19.29
N LEU A 286 18.61 -26.76 -18.78
CA LEU A 286 18.85 -26.36 -17.40
C LEU A 286 19.50 -24.99 -17.41
N MET A 287 18.90 -24.02 -16.73
CA MET A 287 19.24 -22.61 -16.79
C MET A 287 19.79 -22.14 -15.46
N LYS A 288 20.89 -21.40 -15.47
CA LYS A 288 21.56 -20.92 -14.27
C LYS A 288 22.02 -19.48 -14.44
N ALA A 289 21.84 -18.66 -13.41
CA ALA A 289 22.40 -17.31 -13.39
C ALA A 289 23.94 -17.37 -13.56
N GLN A 290 24.47 -16.69 -14.57
CA GLN A 290 25.90 -16.61 -14.85
C GLN A 290 26.27 -15.25 -15.48
N PRO A 291 27.30 -14.55 -14.96
CA PRO A 291 28.10 -14.88 -13.76
C PRO A 291 27.28 -14.73 -12.48
N ALA A 292 27.60 -15.49 -11.44
CA ALA A 292 26.99 -15.38 -10.12
C ALA A 292 27.99 -14.90 -9.06
N LEU A 293 27.47 -14.50 -7.88
CA LEU A 293 28.31 -14.10 -6.76
C LEU A 293 29.31 -15.22 -6.40
N GLY A 294 30.61 -14.90 -6.46
CA GLY A 294 31.69 -15.85 -6.24
C GLY A 294 32.42 -16.29 -7.51
N ASP A 295 31.83 -16.07 -8.70
CA ASP A 295 32.49 -16.34 -9.98
C ASP A 295 33.61 -15.31 -10.27
N PRO A 296 34.70 -15.71 -10.95
CA PRO A 296 35.72 -14.77 -11.39
C PRO A 296 35.15 -13.69 -12.32
N GLY A 297 35.36 -12.42 -11.95
CA GLY A 297 34.91 -11.28 -12.74
C GLY A 297 33.45 -10.87 -12.51
N TYR A 298 32.80 -11.39 -11.46
CA TYR A 298 31.50 -10.89 -11.00
C TYR A 298 31.62 -9.51 -10.31
N PRO A 299 30.70 -8.56 -10.59
CA PRO A 299 29.69 -8.60 -11.66
C PRO A 299 30.33 -8.31 -13.02
N GLN A 300 29.81 -8.94 -14.08
CA GLN A 300 30.11 -8.56 -15.46
C GLN A 300 29.10 -7.54 -15.96
N ALA A 301 29.51 -6.60 -16.79
CA ALA A 301 28.58 -5.67 -17.43
C ALA A 301 27.88 -6.34 -18.62
N SER A 302 26.57 -6.11 -18.76
CA SER A 302 25.81 -6.50 -19.94
C SER A 302 26.41 -5.87 -21.19
N ARG A 303 26.50 -6.65 -22.27
CA ARG A 303 26.96 -6.12 -23.56
C ARG A 303 25.92 -5.20 -24.21
N LEU A 304 24.64 -5.35 -23.85
CA LEU A 304 23.55 -4.57 -24.42
C LEU A 304 23.43 -3.18 -23.81
N HIS A 305 23.39 -3.10 -22.48
CA HIS A 305 23.05 -1.85 -21.79
C HIS A 305 24.09 -1.42 -20.75
N GLY A 306 25.17 -2.19 -20.57
CA GLY A 306 26.28 -1.83 -19.68
C GLY A 306 25.99 -1.92 -18.18
N LEU A 307 24.79 -2.34 -17.78
CA LEU A 307 24.43 -2.57 -16.37
C LEU A 307 25.05 -3.88 -15.85
N PRO A 308 25.39 -3.99 -14.56
CA PRO A 308 25.93 -5.22 -14.01
C PRO A 308 24.92 -6.37 -14.08
N LEU A 309 25.32 -7.51 -14.64
CA LEU A 309 24.51 -8.71 -14.71
C LEU A 309 24.42 -9.37 -13.33
N ASN A 310 23.22 -9.84 -12.98
CA ASN A 310 22.91 -10.61 -11.77
C ASN A 310 23.24 -9.85 -10.46
N GLN A 311 23.30 -8.52 -10.51
CA GLN A 311 23.45 -7.62 -9.37
C GLN A 311 22.45 -6.48 -9.52
N PHE A 312 21.65 -6.24 -8.48
CA PHE A 312 20.53 -5.32 -8.54
C PHE A 312 20.65 -4.29 -7.42
N ASN A 313 20.31 -3.04 -7.73
CA ASN A 313 20.18 -1.99 -6.74
C ASN A 313 18.69 -1.78 -6.46
N LEU A 314 18.30 -2.04 -5.22
CA LEU A 314 17.02 -1.62 -4.66
C LEU A 314 17.20 -0.17 -4.22
N VAL A 315 16.60 0.78 -4.94
CA VAL A 315 16.75 2.21 -4.68
C VAL A 315 15.42 2.79 -4.25
N THR A 316 15.36 3.32 -3.03
CA THR A 316 14.26 4.17 -2.57
C THR A 316 14.76 5.26 -1.67
N GLU A 317 13.95 6.30 -1.50
CA GLU A 317 14.16 7.28 -0.44
C GLU A 317 13.94 6.65 0.95
N ALA A 318 13.03 5.66 1.05
CA ALA A 318 12.69 4.95 2.28
C ALA A 318 13.77 3.99 2.82
N LEU A 319 14.54 3.31 1.95
CA LEU A 319 15.60 2.34 2.31
C LEU A 319 17.01 2.81 1.91
N GLY A 320 17.12 3.89 1.14
CA GLY A 320 18.35 4.24 0.44
C GLY A 320 18.67 3.25 -0.68
N VAL A 321 19.96 3.12 -0.99
CA VAL A 321 20.46 2.18 -1.99
C VAL A 321 20.93 0.91 -1.29
N THR A 322 20.27 -0.20 -1.58
CA THR A 322 20.68 -1.54 -1.12
C THR A 322 21.01 -2.41 -2.32
N GLN A 323 22.17 -3.05 -2.30
CA GLN A 323 22.60 -3.94 -3.38
C GLN A 323 22.32 -5.40 -3.02
N VAL A 324 21.68 -6.13 -3.93
CA VAL A 324 21.38 -7.55 -3.82
C VAL A 324 21.90 -8.31 -5.04
N ASN A 325 22.23 -9.59 -4.87
CA ASN A 325 22.93 -10.38 -5.88
C ASN A 325 22.13 -11.66 -6.15
N ALA A 326 22.02 -12.08 -7.41
CA ALA A 326 21.36 -13.34 -7.75
C ALA A 326 22.17 -14.53 -7.24
N MET A 327 21.49 -15.51 -6.67
CA MET A 327 22.08 -16.79 -6.29
C MET A 327 22.11 -17.76 -7.47
N PRO A 328 23.14 -18.63 -7.55
CA PRO A 328 23.34 -19.56 -8.64
C PRO A 328 22.44 -20.80 -8.56
N LEU A 329 21.11 -20.62 -8.52
CA LEU A 329 20.13 -21.71 -8.61
C LEU A 329 19.93 -22.14 -10.07
N VAL A 330 19.62 -23.42 -10.25
CA VAL A 330 19.34 -24.02 -11.55
C VAL A 330 17.84 -24.18 -11.71
N LEU A 331 17.31 -23.72 -12.84
CA LEU A 331 15.93 -23.88 -13.27
C LEU A 331 15.86 -24.89 -14.42
N GLU A 332 14.76 -25.62 -14.52
CA GLU A 332 14.43 -26.48 -15.64
C GLU A 332 13.43 -25.76 -16.57
N GLY A 333 13.77 -25.71 -17.86
CA GLY A 333 12.89 -25.23 -18.92
C GLY A 333 12.82 -26.23 -20.08
N TRP A 334 11.76 -26.13 -20.87
CA TRP A 334 11.48 -27.02 -21.99
C TRP A 334 11.13 -26.19 -23.22
N MET A 335 11.63 -26.58 -24.39
CA MET A 335 11.42 -25.84 -25.64
C MET A 335 10.77 -26.72 -26.70
N GLY A 336 9.88 -26.11 -27.48
CA GLY A 336 9.30 -26.70 -28.68
C GLY A 336 10.36 -26.90 -29.77
N ARG A 337 10.02 -27.69 -30.79
CA ARG A 337 10.92 -27.95 -31.92
C ARG A 337 11.08 -26.72 -32.84
N PRO A 338 12.30 -26.18 -33.04
CA PRO A 338 12.50 -25.03 -33.93
C PRO A 338 12.15 -25.28 -35.40
N ASP A 339 12.16 -26.55 -35.85
CA ASP A 339 11.73 -26.93 -37.20
C ASP A 339 10.19 -26.92 -37.37
N VAL A 340 9.44 -26.95 -36.27
CA VAL A 340 7.97 -26.86 -36.26
C VAL A 340 7.53 -25.43 -35.99
N HIS A 341 8.14 -24.79 -34.99
CA HIS A 341 7.83 -23.43 -34.55
C HIS A 341 8.86 -22.42 -35.09
N VAL A 342 8.85 -22.25 -36.42
CA VAL A 342 9.91 -21.52 -37.14
C VAL A 342 9.96 -20.02 -36.80
N ASP A 343 8.79 -19.40 -36.60
CA ASP A 343 8.70 -17.96 -36.35
C ASP A 343 8.95 -17.61 -34.88
N ALA A 344 8.48 -18.45 -33.96
CA ALA A 344 8.63 -18.27 -32.52
C ALA A 344 8.68 -19.62 -31.79
N VAL A 345 9.85 -19.99 -31.28
CA VAL A 345 10.03 -21.24 -30.54
C VAL A 345 9.48 -21.07 -29.13
N PRO A 346 8.44 -21.84 -28.74
CA PRO A 346 7.83 -21.73 -27.42
C PRO A 346 8.76 -22.35 -26.36
N VAL A 347 8.81 -21.70 -25.21
CA VAL A 347 9.58 -22.11 -24.02
C VAL A 347 8.63 -22.16 -22.83
N VAL A 348 8.70 -23.22 -22.03
CA VAL A 348 7.96 -23.34 -20.77
C VAL A 348 8.88 -23.71 -19.63
N ALA A 349 8.75 -23.04 -18.49
CA ALA A 349 9.27 -23.52 -17.21
C ALA A 349 8.08 -23.70 -16.27
N ARG A 350 7.92 -24.90 -15.73
CA ARG A 350 6.75 -25.23 -14.88
C ARG A 350 6.76 -24.44 -13.58
N ALA A 351 5.57 -24.09 -13.10
CA ALA A 351 5.33 -23.43 -11.82
C ALA A 351 5.99 -24.19 -10.66
N GLY A 352 6.34 -23.48 -9.61
CA GLY A 352 6.92 -24.01 -8.37
C GLY A 352 8.44 -23.95 -8.29
N GLN A 353 9.11 -23.55 -9.36
CA GLN A 353 10.55 -23.30 -9.35
C GLN A 353 10.88 -21.94 -8.73
N GLN A 354 12.09 -21.78 -8.19
CA GLN A 354 12.47 -20.62 -7.38
C GLN A 354 13.69 -19.88 -7.93
N LEU A 355 13.60 -18.55 -7.91
CA LEU A 355 14.71 -17.63 -7.99
C LEU A 355 15.07 -17.16 -6.58
N ARG A 356 16.36 -16.90 -6.34
CA ARG A 356 16.82 -16.39 -5.03
C ARG A 356 17.84 -15.30 -5.22
N ILE A 357 17.72 -14.28 -4.39
CA ILE A 357 18.68 -13.19 -4.29
C ILE A 357 19.15 -13.05 -2.85
N THR A 358 20.35 -12.51 -2.65
CA THR A 358 20.86 -12.21 -1.32
C THR A 358 19.92 -11.26 -0.57
N GLY A 359 19.81 -11.47 0.74
CA GLY A 359 19.02 -10.60 1.61
C GLY A 359 19.52 -9.18 1.81
N ILE A 360 18.67 -8.39 2.47
CA ILE A 360 19.00 -7.09 3.05
C ILE A 360 19.35 -7.33 4.53
N ASP A 361 20.58 -7.02 4.93
CA ASP A 361 21.05 -7.15 6.31
C ASP A 361 22.08 -6.06 6.68
N PRO A 362 21.76 -5.14 7.62
CA PRO A 362 20.43 -4.88 8.19
C PRO A 362 19.57 -4.04 7.21
N ILE A 363 18.25 -4.08 7.37
CA ILE A 363 17.36 -3.08 6.76
C ILE A 363 17.63 -1.74 7.46
N LYS A 364 17.86 -0.69 6.67
CA LYS A 364 18.08 0.68 7.16
C LYS A 364 17.03 1.63 6.60
N LEU A 365 16.38 2.39 7.48
CA LEU A 365 15.48 3.46 7.06
C LEU A 365 16.32 4.64 6.54
N GLY A 366 15.95 5.16 5.38
CA GLY A 366 16.71 6.18 4.63
C GLY A 366 18.15 5.79 4.30
N GLY A 367 18.50 4.49 4.36
CA GLY A 367 19.86 3.98 4.13
C GLY A 367 20.84 4.17 5.29
N GLU A 368 20.43 4.81 6.39
CA GLU A 368 21.31 5.12 7.53
C GLU A 368 20.78 4.67 8.89
N VAL A 369 19.50 4.91 9.19
CA VAL A 369 18.91 4.57 10.49
C VAL A 369 18.74 3.06 10.58
N ARG A 370 19.55 2.41 11.43
CA ARG A 370 19.59 0.95 11.55
C ARG A 370 18.33 0.43 12.22
N THR A 371 17.77 -0.65 11.66
CA THR A 371 16.73 -1.46 12.30
C THR A 371 17.33 -2.81 12.70
N PRO A 372 16.69 -3.56 13.62
CA PRO A 372 17.10 -4.94 13.91
C PRO A 372 16.60 -5.93 12.86
N MET A 373 15.90 -5.46 11.82
CA MET A 373 15.37 -6.33 10.78
C MET A 373 16.45 -6.70 9.76
N PHE A 374 16.33 -7.91 9.26
CA PHE A 374 16.99 -8.41 8.08
C PHE A 374 16.01 -9.35 7.36
N THR A 375 16.18 -9.55 6.06
CA THR A 375 15.27 -10.42 5.30
C THR A 375 15.72 -11.88 5.28
N GLY A 376 17.00 -12.16 5.55
CA GLY A 376 17.62 -13.35 4.99
C GLY A 376 17.50 -13.31 3.46
N ASP A 377 17.80 -14.39 2.75
CA ASP A 377 17.63 -14.37 1.30
C ASP A 377 16.17 -14.09 0.91
N ILE A 378 15.99 -13.39 -0.19
CA ILE A 378 14.67 -13.12 -0.77
C ILE A 378 14.46 -14.15 -1.88
N ILE A 379 13.33 -14.83 -1.83
CA ILE A 379 12.98 -15.94 -2.73
C ILE A 379 11.75 -15.52 -3.54
N GLY A 380 11.84 -15.71 -4.84
CA GLY A 380 10.72 -15.56 -5.77
C GLY A 380 10.34 -16.93 -6.33
N THR A 381 9.13 -17.41 -6.04
CA THR A 381 8.61 -18.66 -6.58
C THR A 381 7.69 -18.38 -7.76
N PHE A 382 7.91 -19.03 -8.89
CA PHE A 382 6.98 -18.93 -10.03
C PHE A 382 5.66 -19.60 -9.65
N VAL A 383 4.58 -18.84 -9.48
CA VAL A 383 3.28 -19.37 -9.03
C VAL A 383 2.42 -19.92 -10.18
N THR A 384 2.81 -19.59 -11.40
CA THR A 384 2.23 -20.06 -12.66
C THR A 384 3.34 -20.46 -13.62
N ASP A 385 3.02 -21.25 -14.64
CA ASP A 385 3.97 -21.60 -15.69
C ASP A 385 4.56 -20.36 -16.38
N VAL A 386 5.89 -20.33 -16.51
CA VAL A 386 6.61 -19.31 -17.27
C VAL A 386 6.42 -19.61 -18.75
N THR A 387 5.87 -18.66 -19.49
CA THR A 387 5.67 -18.76 -20.95
C THR A 387 6.70 -17.90 -21.66
N GLY A 388 7.47 -18.46 -22.58
CA GLY A 388 8.45 -17.69 -23.34
C GLY A 388 8.46 -18.00 -24.82
N TYR A 389 9.01 -17.06 -25.60
CA TYR A 389 9.18 -17.18 -27.05
C TYR A 389 10.59 -16.76 -27.44
N LEU A 390 11.30 -17.66 -28.12
CA LEU A 390 12.58 -17.38 -28.75
C LEU A 390 12.35 -17.10 -30.24
N VAL A 391 12.71 -15.90 -30.68
CA VAL A 391 12.48 -15.41 -32.06
C VAL A 391 13.77 -14.87 -32.67
N THR A 392 13.78 -14.71 -34.00
CA THR A 392 14.79 -13.89 -34.67
C THR A 392 14.66 -12.43 -34.25
N ASN A 393 15.77 -11.67 -34.28
CA ASN A 393 15.75 -10.26 -33.90
C ASN A 393 14.69 -9.46 -34.70
N PRO A 394 13.68 -8.84 -34.05
CA PRO A 394 12.60 -8.13 -34.76
C PRO A 394 13.09 -6.89 -35.52
N TYR A 395 14.28 -6.39 -35.18
CA TYR A 395 14.92 -5.26 -35.83
C TYR A 395 15.79 -5.67 -37.03
N ARG A 396 15.69 -6.93 -37.50
CA ARG A 396 16.40 -7.44 -38.68
C ARG A 396 15.40 -7.96 -39.73
N PRO A 397 15.78 -7.96 -41.03
CA PRO A 397 14.92 -8.50 -42.08
C PRO A 397 14.54 -9.97 -41.82
N LYS A 398 13.30 -10.34 -42.14
CA LYS A 398 12.84 -11.74 -42.01
C LYS A 398 13.77 -12.69 -42.77
N GLY A 399 14.17 -13.78 -42.12
CA GLY A 399 15.09 -14.79 -42.68
C GLY A 399 16.58 -14.43 -42.57
N PHE A 400 16.94 -13.29 -41.98
CA PHE A 400 18.31 -12.95 -41.62
C PHE A 400 18.72 -13.74 -40.36
N GLN A 401 19.68 -14.66 -40.49
CA GLN A 401 20.08 -15.58 -39.41
C GLN A 401 21.59 -15.58 -39.05
N PRO A 402 22.24 -14.44 -38.76
CA PRO A 402 23.46 -14.46 -37.96
C PRO A 402 23.10 -14.37 -36.47
N ASP A 403 23.55 -15.36 -35.70
CA ASP A 403 23.49 -15.37 -34.23
C ASP A 403 24.79 -14.76 -33.69
N ASP A 404 24.87 -13.43 -33.70
CA ASP A 404 26.05 -12.67 -33.28
C ASP A 404 25.71 -11.32 -32.61
N ASP A 405 26.73 -10.56 -32.20
CA ASP A 405 26.57 -9.26 -31.53
C ASP A 405 25.84 -8.19 -32.39
N TYR A 406 25.75 -8.37 -33.72
CA TYR A 406 25.02 -7.48 -34.61
C TYR A 406 23.58 -7.92 -34.85
N ALA A 407 23.19 -9.16 -34.54
CA ALA A 407 21.83 -9.64 -34.74
C ALA A 407 21.44 -10.76 -33.76
N PRO A 408 21.57 -10.55 -32.44
CA PRO A 408 21.32 -11.62 -31.49
C PRO A 408 19.84 -12.04 -31.52
N MET A 409 19.54 -13.30 -31.21
CA MET A 409 18.16 -13.76 -31.09
C MET A 409 17.44 -12.99 -29.99
N PHE A 410 16.11 -12.92 -30.06
CA PHE A 410 15.29 -12.20 -29.08
C PHE A 410 14.48 -13.18 -28.24
N VAL A 411 14.30 -12.87 -26.96
CA VAL A 411 13.47 -13.65 -26.05
C VAL A 411 12.44 -12.77 -25.35
N TYR A 412 11.23 -13.30 -25.25
CA TYR A 412 10.15 -12.76 -24.44
C TYR A 412 9.80 -13.81 -23.38
N MET A 413 9.64 -13.41 -22.12
CA MET A 413 9.26 -14.29 -21.03
C MET A 413 8.17 -13.63 -20.18
N ASN A 414 7.05 -14.32 -20.04
CA ASN A 414 5.88 -13.90 -19.27
C ASN A 414 5.75 -14.82 -18.04
N PHE A 415 5.63 -14.24 -16.85
CA PHE A 415 5.51 -15.01 -15.61
C PHE A 415 4.87 -14.22 -14.46
N ASP A 416 4.42 -14.97 -13.47
CA ASP A 416 3.91 -14.48 -12.19
C ASP A 416 4.79 -15.02 -11.05
N LEU A 417 5.15 -14.16 -10.10
CA LEU A 417 6.12 -14.47 -9.03
C LEU A 417 5.53 -14.17 -7.66
N ALA A 418 5.54 -15.14 -6.74
CA ALA A 418 5.31 -14.88 -5.32
C ALA A 418 6.66 -14.64 -4.64
N MET A 419 6.84 -13.44 -4.10
CA MET A 419 8.05 -13.04 -3.37
C MET A 419 7.86 -13.16 -1.87
N HIS A 420 8.88 -13.67 -1.18
CA HIS A 420 8.95 -13.73 0.27
C HIS A 420 10.40 -13.67 0.77
N ALA A 421 10.56 -13.38 2.06
CA ALA A 421 11.83 -13.38 2.77
C ALA A 421 11.95 -14.62 3.67
N VAL A 422 13.17 -15.14 3.82
CA VAL A 422 13.46 -16.27 4.73
C VAL A 422 13.21 -15.92 6.20
N GLU A 423 13.53 -14.69 6.64
CA GLU A 423 13.22 -14.22 8.00
C GLU A 423 11.79 -13.69 8.07
N PRO A 424 10.90 -14.25 8.92
CA PRO A 424 9.49 -13.85 8.97
C PRO A 424 9.25 -12.36 9.26
N ARG A 425 10.09 -11.74 10.11
CA ARG A 425 10.01 -10.29 10.36
C ARG A 425 10.43 -9.47 9.15
N GLY A 426 11.43 -9.91 8.41
CA GLY A 426 11.83 -9.28 7.14
C GLY A 426 10.77 -9.43 6.06
N ASN A 427 9.98 -10.52 6.10
CA ASN A 427 8.90 -10.79 5.15
C ASN A 427 7.83 -9.70 5.17
N ALA A 428 7.66 -9.02 6.32
CA ALA A 428 6.80 -7.85 6.45
C ALA A 428 7.09 -6.72 5.45
N SER A 429 8.31 -6.68 4.91
CA SER A 429 8.74 -5.64 3.98
C SER A 429 8.71 -6.05 2.52
N VAL A 430 8.56 -7.32 2.15
CA VAL A 430 8.74 -7.75 0.75
C VAL A 430 7.71 -8.77 0.25
N ASN A 431 6.87 -9.32 1.14
CA ASN A 431 5.90 -10.35 0.81
C ASN A 431 4.78 -9.86 -0.10
N GLN A 432 4.72 -10.35 -1.34
CA GLN A 432 3.71 -9.95 -2.34
C GLN A 432 3.72 -10.87 -3.58
N ASN A 433 2.67 -10.80 -4.38
CA ASN A 433 2.72 -11.26 -5.78
C ASN A 433 3.22 -10.15 -6.70
N LEU A 434 4.06 -10.50 -7.66
CA LEU A 434 4.34 -9.70 -8.85
C LEU A 434 3.72 -10.38 -10.06
N MET A 435 2.64 -9.80 -10.58
CA MET A 435 1.82 -10.38 -11.62
C MET A 435 2.14 -9.79 -13.01
N HIS A 436 1.90 -10.60 -14.04
CA HIS A 436 1.95 -10.29 -15.47
C HIS A 436 3.27 -9.68 -15.92
N ILE A 437 4.38 -10.11 -15.32
CA ILE A 437 5.71 -9.63 -15.67
C ILE A 437 6.06 -10.14 -17.06
N GLN A 438 6.35 -9.22 -17.98
CA GLN A 438 7.04 -9.53 -19.24
C GLN A 438 8.48 -9.03 -19.19
N ALA A 439 9.42 -9.95 -19.25
CA ALA A 439 10.84 -9.68 -19.37
C ALA A 439 11.29 -9.92 -20.81
N VAL A 440 12.07 -8.99 -21.37
CA VAL A 440 12.56 -9.06 -22.75
C VAL A 440 14.07 -8.99 -22.79
N GLY A 441 14.67 -9.77 -23.68
CA GLY A 441 16.11 -9.93 -23.72
C GLY A 441 16.61 -10.43 -25.06
N VAL A 442 17.91 -10.72 -25.08
CA VAL A 442 18.57 -11.35 -26.22
C VAL A 442 19.20 -12.67 -25.84
N VAL A 443 19.43 -13.52 -26.84
CA VAL A 443 20.04 -14.83 -26.68
C VAL A 443 21.14 -15.01 -27.71
N ASP A 444 22.29 -15.51 -27.27
CA ASP A 444 23.37 -15.98 -28.13
C ASP A 444 23.54 -17.50 -27.98
N VAL A 445 23.93 -18.20 -29.05
CA VAL A 445 24.42 -19.58 -28.97
C VAL A 445 25.95 -19.60 -29.06
N LYS A 446 26.60 -19.95 -27.94
CA LYS A 446 28.07 -20.07 -27.86
C LYS A 446 28.44 -21.40 -27.20
N ASP A 447 29.39 -22.12 -27.81
CA ASP A 447 29.89 -23.41 -27.31
C ASP A 447 28.81 -24.47 -27.05
N GLY A 448 27.70 -24.43 -27.82
CA GLY A 448 26.58 -25.36 -27.66
C GLY A 448 25.63 -25.05 -26.48
N ALA A 449 25.82 -23.93 -25.81
CA ALA A 449 24.96 -23.42 -24.74
C ALA A 449 24.24 -22.13 -25.17
N LEU A 450 23.03 -21.93 -24.67
CA LEU A 450 22.30 -20.67 -24.86
C LEU A 450 22.72 -19.70 -23.74
N THR A 451 22.99 -18.45 -24.08
CA THR A 451 23.26 -17.39 -23.10
C THR A 451 22.25 -16.27 -23.27
N PHE A 452 21.45 -16.05 -22.25
CA PHE A 452 20.39 -15.05 -22.20
C PHE A 452 20.89 -13.80 -21.45
N GLU A 453 20.60 -12.63 -22.00
CA GLU A 453 20.70 -11.35 -21.30
C GLU A 453 19.32 -10.69 -21.34
N VAL A 454 18.66 -10.62 -20.17
CA VAL A 454 17.27 -10.18 -20.03
C VAL A 454 17.20 -8.95 -19.14
N PHE A 455 16.35 -8.00 -19.50
CA PHE A 455 16.12 -6.80 -18.69
C PHE A 455 14.63 -6.65 -18.35
N ARG A 456 14.36 -6.32 -17.09
CA ARG A 456 13.03 -5.88 -16.63
C ARG A 456 13.19 -5.01 -15.39
N THR A 457 12.50 -3.89 -15.35
CA THR A 457 12.32 -3.16 -14.08
C THR A 457 11.15 -3.77 -13.32
N LEU A 458 11.39 -4.21 -12.09
CA LEU A 458 10.36 -4.67 -11.15
C LEU A 458 10.08 -3.56 -10.14
N GLU A 459 8.81 -3.35 -9.82
CA GLU A 459 8.36 -2.48 -8.74
C GLU A 459 7.85 -3.37 -7.60
N LEU A 460 8.40 -3.17 -6.40
CA LEU A 460 8.04 -3.92 -5.20
C LEU A 460 7.40 -2.96 -4.20
N ASP A 461 6.29 -3.38 -3.61
CA ASP A 461 5.76 -2.72 -2.42
C ASP A 461 6.62 -3.10 -1.21
N ILE A 462 7.03 -2.10 -0.43
CA ILE A 462 7.82 -2.28 0.78
C ILE A 462 7.13 -1.66 1.99
N LEU A 463 7.56 -2.06 3.18
CA LEU A 463 7.02 -1.56 4.46
C LEU A 463 5.48 -1.67 4.51
N SER A 464 4.97 -2.84 4.11
CA SER A 464 3.54 -3.10 4.01
C SER A 464 2.76 -2.18 3.06
N GLY A 465 3.36 -1.83 1.92
CA GLY A 465 2.73 -0.98 0.90
C GLY A 465 2.75 0.51 1.22
N ALA A 466 3.49 0.92 2.26
CA ALA A 466 3.68 2.33 2.59
C ALA A 466 4.64 3.05 1.63
N ALA A 467 5.51 2.30 0.94
CA ALA A 467 6.42 2.82 -0.08
C ALA A 467 6.63 1.80 -1.20
N LYS A 468 7.16 2.28 -2.32
CA LYS A 468 7.49 1.48 -3.50
C LYS A 468 8.98 1.55 -3.81
N VAL A 469 9.57 0.42 -4.20
CA VAL A 469 10.94 0.34 -4.71
C VAL A 469 10.93 -0.13 -6.15
N SER A 470 11.71 0.54 -7.00
CA SER A 470 12.03 0.02 -8.33
C SER A 470 13.42 -0.61 -8.33
N ALA A 471 13.52 -1.77 -8.98
CA ALA A 471 14.78 -2.46 -9.18
C ALA A 471 14.91 -2.91 -10.63
N ASP A 472 16.03 -2.57 -11.23
CA ASP A 472 16.38 -2.98 -12.58
C ASP A 472 17.02 -4.37 -12.56
N PHE A 473 16.28 -5.38 -13.04
CA PHE A 473 16.75 -6.74 -13.15
C PHE A 473 17.43 -6.96 -14.50
N ALA A 474 18.75 -6.78 -14.53
CA ALA A 474 19.62 -7.22 -15.61
C ALA A 474 20.12 -8.65 -15.33
N LEU A 475 19.48 -9.65 -15.92
CA LEU A 475 19.77 -11.06 -15.70
C LEU A 475 20.67 -11.62 -16.80
N GLY A 476 21.78 -12.24 -16.40
CA GLY A 476 22.62 -13.06 -17.27
C GLY A 476 22.39 -14.53 -16.94
N VAL A 477 21.89 -15.32 -17.88
CA VAL A 477 21.54 -16.73 -17.64
C VAL A 477 22.21 -17.58 -18.71
N ARG A 478 22.91 -18.64 -18.31
CA ARG A 478 23.38 -19.68 -19.23
C ARG A 478 22.45 -20.87 -19.15
N ALA A 479 22.14 -21.49 -20.28
CA ALA A 479 21.44 -22.76 -20.35
C ALA A 479 22.38 -23.85 -20.85
N ASP A 480 22.54 -24.91 -20.06
CA ASP A 480 23.42 -26.04 -20.33
C ASP A 480 22.84 -27.30 -19.68
N VAL A 481 22.64 -28.36 -20.47
CA VAL A 481 22.03 -29.62 -19.99
C VAL A 481 22.89 -30.36 -18.96
N ASP A 482 24.17 -30.00 -18.83
CA ASP A 482 25.12 -30.65 -17.93
C ASP A 482 25.15 -30.02 -16.52
N PHE A 483 24.33 -29.01 -16.23
CA PHE A 483 24.28 -28.42 -14.89
C PHE A 483 23.76 -29.41 -13.83
N GLU A 484 24.39 -29.40 -12.65
CA GLU A 484 23.89 -30.11 -11.48
C GLU A 484 22.57 -29.49 -11.02
N PHE A 485 21.53 -30.30 -10.93
CA PHE A 485 20.17 -29.86 -10.59
C PHE A 485 19.68 -30.58 -9.34
N GLU A 486 19.44 -29.82 -8.26
CA GLU A 486 18.86 -30.31 -7.01
C GLU A 486 17.33 -30.21 -7.09
N GLN A 487 16.62 -31.31 -6.79
CA GLN A 487 15.15 -31.43 -6.86
C GLN A 487 14.53 -31.78 -5.51
N PHE A 488 15.06 -31.24 -4.41
CA PHE A 488 14.55 -31.55 -3.07
C PHE A 488 14.28 -30.27 -2.29
N ASN A 489 13.11 -30.22 -1.65
CA ASN A 489 12.76 -29.18 -0.71
C ASN A 489 13.36 -29.53 0.67
N ARG A 490 13.89 -28.52 1.37
CA ARG A 490 14.56 -28.70 2.67
C ARG A 490 13.71 -28.24 3.85
N ASP A 491 12.75 -27.35 3.61
CA ASP A 491 12.00 -26.68 4.65
C ASP A 491 10.53 -27.12 4.58
N PRO A 492 9.92 -27.55 5.70
CA PRO A 492 8.50 -27.87 5.71
C PRO A 492 7.67 -26.58 5.80
N LEU A 493 6.52 -26.57 5.13
CA LEU A 493 5.54 -25.48 5.21
C LEU A 493 5.07 -25.27 6.66
N GLN A 494 5.13 -24.02 7.13
CA GLN A 494 4.74 -23.60 8.48
C GLN A 494 4.03 -22.24 8.46
N ALA A 495 3.01 -22.08 9.31
CA ALA A 495 2.35 -20.80 9.53
C ALA A 495 3.19 -19.94 10.49
N THR A 496 3.83 -18.89 9.98
CA THR A 496 4.78 -18.04 10.72
C THR A 496 4.14 -16.84 11.41
N GLY A 497 2.96 -16.42 10.97
CA GLY A 497 2.17 -15.34 11.57
C GLY A 497 0.71 -15.34 11.11
N SER A 498 -0.14 -14.58 11.78
CA SER A 498 -1.52 -14.37 11.36
C SER A 498 -2.06 -12.99 11.76
N PHE A 499 -3.12 -12.57 11.08
CA PHE A 499 -3.98 -11.46 11.47
C PHE A 499 -5.44 -11.88 11.25
N PRO A 500 -6.31 -11.91 12.26
CA PRO A 500 -5.97 -11.72 13.67
C PRO A 500 -4.98 -12.76 14.21
N GLU A 501 -4.30 -12.41 15.31
CA GLU A 501 -3.49 -13.36 16.06
C GLU A 501 -4.38 -14.41 16.76
N HIS A 502 -3.83 -15.58 17.04
CA HIS A 502 -4.56 -16.62 17.77
C HIS A 502 -4.94 -16.13 19.18
N ASN A 503 -6.22 -16.26 19.53
CA ASN A 503 -6.92 -15.71 20.70
C ASN A 503 -7.01 -14.18 20.76
N GLN A 504 -6.83 -13.47 19.63
CA GLN A 504 -7.08 -12.04 19.60
C GLN A 504 -8.57 -11.73 19.84
N THR A 505 -8.83 -10.67 20.59
CA THR A 505 -10.17 -10.15 20.88
C THR A 505 -10.40 -8.81 20.19
N GLN A 506 -11.66 -8.36 20.14
CA GLN A 506 -12.06 -7.09 19.52
C GLN A 506 -11.60 -6.95 18.06
N VAL A 507 -11.66 -8.06 17.31
CA VAL A 507 -11.36 -8.05 15.87
C VAL A 507 -12.50 -7.36 15.13
N GLU A 508 -12.17 -6.43 14.24
CA GLU A 508 -13.14 -5.75 13.37
C GLU A 508 -13.85 -6.78 12.47
N PRO A 509 -15.20 -6.88 12.49
CA PRO A 509 -15.90 -7.94 11.76
C PRO A 509 -15.85 -7.85 10.24
N SER A 510 -15.54 -6.68 9.68
CA SER A 510 -15.46 -6.44 8.24
C SER A 510 -14.08 -6.79 7.63
N ASN A 511 -13.06 -7.05 8.46
CA ASN A 511 -11.69 -7.25 8.01
C ASN A 511 -11.42 -8.63 7.38
N ASN A 512 -10.39 -8.68 6.53
CA ASN A 512 -9.80 -9.93 6.06
C ASN A 512 -9.04 -10.64 7.19
N ILE A 513 -9.00 -11.96 7.11
CA ILE A 513 -8.10 -12.80 7.90
C ILE A 513 -6.90 -13.15 7.00
N VAL A 514 -5.69 -13.01 7.52
CA VAL A 514 -4.43 -13.26 6.81
C VAL A 514 -3.62 -14.29 7.58
N VAL A 515 -3.12 -15.30 6.90
CA VAL A 515 -2.19 -16.30 7.46
C VAL A 515 -0.90 -16.24 6.65
N VAL A 516 0.22 -15.99 7.34
CA VAL A 516 1.54 -15.83 6.73
C VAL A 516 2.29 -17.15 6.84
N PHE A 517 2.76 -17.68 5.72
CA PHE A 517 3.59 -18.89 5.66
C PHE A 517 5.06 -18.52 5.39
N ASN A 518 5.97 -19.46 5.66
CA ASN A 518 7.39 -19.33 5.34
C ASN A 518 7.66 -19.36 3.83
N GLU A 519 6.72 -19.85 3.03
CA GLU A 519 6.81 -19.98 1.58
C GLU A 519 5.40 -19.95 0.94
N PRO A 520 5.27 -19.73 -0.38
CA PRO A 520 4.00 -19.72 -1.07
C PRO A 520 3.23 -21.03 -0.96
N VAL A 521 1.92 -20.93 -0.74
CA VAL A 521 1.02 -22.08 -0.57
C VAL A 521 0.41 -22.45 -1.92
N HIS A 522 0.47 -23.74 -2.24
CA HIS A 522 -0.15 -24.31 -3.43
C HIS A 522 -1.70 -24.26 -3.34
N ASP A 523 -2.38 -24.19 -4.49
CA ASP A 523 -3.84 -24.08 -4.54
C ASP A 523 -4.58 -25.34 -4.07
N GLU A 524 -4.04 -26.52 -4.39
CA GLU A 524 -4.51 -27.79 -3.82
C GLU A 524 -4.49 -27.79 -2.28
N GLY A 525 -5.65 -28.08 -1.67
CA GLY A 525 -5.83 -28.10 -0.21
C GLY A 525 -6.47 -26.82 0.33
N MET A 526 -6.47 -25.72 -0.42
CA MET A 526 -7.10 -24.45 0.00
C MET A 526 -8.61 -24.59 0.21
N GLU A 527 -9.28 -25.54 -0.45
CA GLU A 527 -10.70 -25.82 -0.28
C GLU A 527 -11.07 -26.38 1.12
N GLN A 528 -10.06 -26.84 1.86
CA GLN A 528 -10.20 -27.33 3.23
C GLN A 528 -10.10 -26.21 4.26
N VAL A 529 -9.58 -25.03 3.88
CA VAL A 529 -9.52 -23.86 4.75
C VAL A 529 -10.94 -23.34 4.98
N LYS A 530 -11.44 -23.45 6.20
CA LYS A 530 -12.82 -23.08 6.54
C LYS A 530 -12.89 -22.24 7.79
N LEU A 531 -13.71 -21.19 7.71
CA LEU A 531 -14.05 -20.35 8.84
C LEU A 531 -15.36 -20.83 9.47
N PHE A 532 -15.39 -20.94 10.79
CA PHE A 532 -16.58 -21.35 11.54
C PHE A 532 -16.87 -20.36 12.66
N ARG A 533 -18.16 -20.15 12.93
CA ARG A 533 -18.62 -19.50 14.16
C ARG A 533 -18.73 -20.57 15.25
N GLN A 534 -18.27 -20.30 16.47
CA GLN A 534 -18.11 -21.33 17.51
C GLN A 534 -19.41 -22.08 17.87
N ASP A 535 -20.56 -21.41 17.79
CA ASP A 535 -21.89 -21.95 18.08
C ASP A 535 -22.55 -22.63 16.85
N SER A 536 -21.89 -22.65 15.71
CA SER A 536 -22.38 -23.21 14.44
C SER A 536 -21.43 -24.27 13.88
N SER A 537 -21.98 -25.31 13.29
CA SER A 537 -21.21 -26.28 12.50
C SER A 537 -21.19 -25.95 11.00
N GLU A 538 -21.94 -24.93 10.58
CA GLU A 538 -21.95 -24.48 9.19
C GLU A 538 -20.80 -23.49 8.97
N PRO A 539 -19.99 -23.69 7.92
CA PRO A 539 -18.89 -22.77 7.61
C PRO A 539 -19.43 -21.42 7.15
N VAL A 540 -18.75 -20.34 7.55
CA VAL A 540 -18.98 -18.99 7.04
C VAL A 540 -18.54 -18.95 5.57
N PRO A 541 -19.35 -18.37 4.66
CA PRO A 541 -18.93 -18.16 3.28
C PRO A 541 -17.71 -17.23 3.22
N VAL A 542 -16.61 -17.74 2.68
CA VAL A 542 -15.34 -17.02 2.51
C VAL A 542 -14.77 -17.27 1.13
N GLN A 543 -14.00 -16.31 0.63
CA GLN A 543 -13.08 -16.49 -0.50
C GLN A 543 -11.67 -16.68 0.07
N VAL A 544 -10.94 -17.68 -0.39
CA VAL A 544 -9.55 -17.96 0.03
C VAL A 544 -8.64 -17.75 -1.17
N ARG A 545 -7.58 -16.95 -1.00
CA ARG A 545 -6.65 -16.59 -2.09
C ARG A 545 -5.22 -16.60 -1.60
N SER A 546 -4.26 -16.86 -2.48
CA SER A 546 -2.83 -16.74 -2.19
C SER A 546 -2.28 -15.39 -2.66
N SER A 547 -1.41 -14.78 -1.85
CA SER A 547 -0.67 -13.55 -2.17
C SER A 547 0.72 -13.59 -1.55
N GLY A 548 1.75 -13.74 -2.37
CA GLY A 548 3.10 -14.03 -1.89
C GLY A 548 3.11 -15.34 -1.09
N SER A 549 3.59 -15.28 0.16
CA SER A 549 3.47 -16.37 1.13
C SER A 549 2.24 -16.28 2.05
N ASN A 550 1.28 -15.39 1.74
CA ASN A 550 0.06 -15.24 2.52
C ASN A 550 -1.10 -16.05 1.94
N LEU A 551 -1.94 -16.61 2.81
CA LEU A 551 -3.34 -16.88 2.50
C LEU A 551 -4.20 -15.73 3.02
N VAL A 552 -5.02 -15.15 2.14
CA VAL A 552 -5.99 -14.10 2.45
C VAL A 552 -7.38 -14.73 2.40
N ILE A 553 -8.08 -14.69 3.53
CA ILE A 553 -9.43 -15.20 3.72
C ILE A 553 -10.37 -14.01 3.87
N THR A 554 -11.19 -13.79 2.84
CA THR A 554 -12.14 -12.68 2.75
C THR A 554 -13.55 -13.20 3.06
N PRO A 555 -14.17 -12.81 4.19
CA PRO A 555 -15.59 -13.07 4.43
C PRO A 555 -16.45 -12.43 3.35
N LEU A 556 -17.37 -13.21 2.75
CA LEU A 556 -18.29 -12.69 1.73
C LEU A 556 -19.41 -11.82 2.32
N ASN A 557 -19.65 -11.96 3.61
CA ASN A 557 -20.52 -11.11 4.41
C ASN A 557 -19.75 -10.64 5.63
N GLU A 558 -20.14 -9.48 6.17
CA GLU A 558 -19.59 -9.03 7.45
C GLU A 558 -19.80 -10.10 8.54
N LEU A 559 -18.77 -10.36 9.35
CA LEU A 559 -18.90 -11.30 10.46
C LEU A 559 -19.84 -10.74 11.53
N ALA A 560 -20.56 -11.61 12.23
CA ALA A 560 -21.38 -11.18 13.36
C ALA A 560 -20.50 -10.62 14.50
N ALA A 561 -20.91 -9.47 15.03
CA ALA A 561 -20.27 -8.81 16.19
C ALA A 561 -20.40 -9.63 17.49
N GLY A 562 -19.39 -9.55 18.35
CA GLY A 562 -19.35 -10.18 19.67
C GLY A 562 -19.39 -11.71 19.64
N GLN A 563 -18.93 -12.31 18.54
CA GLN A 563 -18.93 -13.76 18.35
C GLN A 563 -17.52 -14.31 18.26
N ARG A 564 -17.35 -15.54 18.74
CA ARG A 564 -16.11 -16.30 18.59
C ARG A 564 -16.10 -17.04 17.26
N TYR A 565 -14.99 -16.94 16.55
CA TYR A 565 -14.72 -17.68 15.32
C TYR A 565 -13.46 -18.52 15.45
N TYR A 566 -13.38 -19.57 14.64
CA TYR A 566 -12.13 -20.28 14.40
C TYR A 566 -11.95 -20.54 12.91
N LEU A 567 -10.76 -20.24 12.41
CA LEU A 567 -10.29 -20.63 11.09
C LEU A 567 -9.57 -21.96 11.22
N ASP A 568 -10.07 -22.99 10.53
CA ASP A 568 -9.43 -24.29 10.40
C ASP A 568 -8.63 -24.31 9.09
N LEU A 569 -7.31 -24.55 9.17
CA LEU A 569 -6.45 -24.61 7.99
C LEU A 569 -6.55 -25.95 7.25
N GLY A 570 -7.10 -27.00 7.88
CA GLY A 570 -7.05 -28.36 7.35
C GLY A 570 -5.64 -28.95 7.32
N ASP A 571 -5.50 -30.19 6.84
CA ASP A 571 -4.22 -30.91 6.72
C ASP A 571 -3.76 -31.08 5.27
N GLY A 572 -4.54 -30.59 4.30
CA GLY A 572 -4.24 -30.68 2.87
C GLY A 572 -3.27 -29.63 2.34
N LEU A 573 -3.02 -28.54 3.07
CA LEU A 573 -2.13 -27.47 2.61
C LEU A 573 -0.69 -27.97 2.42
N LYS A 574 -0.06 -27.51 1.34
CA LYS A 574 1.33 -27.80 0.98
C LYS A 574 1.97 -26.59 0.31
N ASP A 575 3.29 -26.53 0.32
CA ASP A 575 4.03 -25.50 -0.39
C ASP A 575 3.93 -25.66 -1.92
N GLN A 576 4.41 -24.64 -2.63
CA GLN A 576 4.39 -24.59 -4.08
C GLN A 576 5.62 -25.22 -4.75
N ASP A 577 6.51 -25.92 -4.03
CA ASP A 577 7.68 -26.55 -4.64
C ASP A 577 7.25 -27.56 -5.72
N LEU A 578 7.89 -27.52 -6.88
CA LEU A 578 7.54 -28.36 -8.02
C LEU A 578 7.93 -29.84 -7.81
N PHE A 579 9.04 -30.11 -7.14
CA PHE A 579 9.68 -31.43 -7.16
C PHE A 579 9.43 -32.24 -5.90
N ASP A 580 9.40 -31.60 -4.74
CA ASP A 580 9.16 -32.23 -3.44
C ASP A 580 8.27 -31.33 -2.56
N PRO A 581 6.97 -31.20 -2.88
CA PRO A 581 6.07 -30.34 -2.11
C PRO A 581 5.95 -30.81 -0.65
N SER A 582 6.20 -29.92 0.31
CA SER A 582 6.06 -30.23 1.73
C SER A 582 4.67 -29.85 2.25
N HIS A 583 4.06 -30.76 2.98
CA HIS A 583 2.80 -30.51 3.67
C HIS A 583 2.97 -29.60 4.88
N LEU A 584 1.91 -28.86 5.22
CA LEU A 584 1.82 -28.03 6.41
C LEU A 584 2.11 -28.85 7.67
N GLN A 585 3.05 -28.36 8.47
CA GLN A 585 3.37 -28.93 9.78
C GLN A 585 2.91 -27.98 10.88
N PHE A 586 2.16 -28.54 11.83
CA PHE A 586 1.77 -27.83 13.04
C PHE A 586 2.83 -28.01 14.12
N VAL A 587 3.42 -26.90 14.55
CA VAL A 587 4.50 -26.90 15.55
C VAL A 587 4.18 -25.93 16.68
N PRO A 588 4.50 -26.26 17.95
CA PRO A 588 4.31 -25.33 19.05
C PRO A 588 5.05 -24.00 18.80
N GLY A 589 4.35 -22.88 18.99
CA GLY A 589 4.90 -21.54 18.70
C GLY A 589 4.79 -21.08 17.24
N ASP A 590 4.13 -21.85 16.36
CA ASP A 590 3.62 -21.35 15.09
C ASP A 590 2.40 -20.42 15.30
N ALA A 591 1.87 -19.84 14.21
CA ALA A 591 0.72 -18.91 14.29
C ALA A 591 -0.58 -19.55 14.83
N THR A 592 -0.66 -20.87 14.84
CA THR A 592 -1.81 -21.66 15.33
C THR A 592 -1.58 -22.28 16.71
N ASP A 593 -0.43 -22.00 17.33
CA ASP A 593 0.10 -22.69 18.51
C ASP A 593 0.11 -24.22 18.37
N GLY A 594 0.39 -24.71 17.15
CA GLY A 594 0.45 -26.12 16.81
C GLY A 594 -0.90 -26.84 16.71
N THR A 595 -2.02 -26.11 16.69
CA THR A 595 -3.37 -26.70 16.62
C THR A 595 -3.92 -26.79 15.19
N GLY A 596 -3.35 -26.04 14.24
CA GLY A 596 -3.93 -25.84 12.92
C GLY A 596 -5.15 -24.92 12.90
N GLN A 597 -5.48 -24.30 14.04
CA GLN A 597 -6.63 -23.41 14.18
C GLN A 597 -6.22 -22.01 14.66
N ILE A 598 -6.79 -20.98 14.04
CA ILE A 598 -6.70 -19.59 14.50
C ILE A 598 -8.04 -19.22 15.11
N VAL A 599 -8.07 -18.99 16.42
CA VAL A 599 -9.29 -18.62 17.17
C VAL A 599 -9.27 -17.12 17.41
N PHE A 600 -10.40 -16.43 17.27
CA PHE A 600 -10.50 -15.01 17.59
C PHE A 600 -11.93 -14.60 17.93
N ASP A 601 -12.07 -13.46 18.59
CA ASP A 601 -13.36 -12.90 19.01
C ASP A 601 -13.59 -11.55 18.31
N THR A 602 -14.71 -11.42 17.59
CA THR A 602 -15.10 -10.15 16.96
C THR A 602 -15.52 -9.13 18.02
N ALA A 603 -15.32 -7.84 17.75
CA ALA A 603 -15.76 -6.77 18.65
C ALA A 603 -17.28 -6.85 18.88
N SER A 604 -17.72 -6.73 20.15
CA SER A 604 -19.14 -6.81 20.53
C SER A 604 -19.94 -5.60 20.06
N TYR A 605 -19.32 -4.42 20.15
CA TYR A 605 -19.97 -3.11 20.01
C TYR A 605 -21.19 -2.89 20.93
N ALA A 606 -21.46 -3.80 21.88
CA ALA A 606 -22.50 -3.63 22.87
C ALA A 606 -22.15 -2.49 23.82
N ALA A 607 -23.16 -1.70 24.17
CA ALA A 607 -23.05 -0.63 25.15
C ALA A 607 -23.84 -0.99 26.43
N ASP A 608 -23.36 -0.52 27.57
CA ASP A 608 -24.03 -0.72 28.85
C ASP A 608 -25.39 0.02 28.89
N ASN A 609 -26.29 -0.46 29.76
CA ASN A 609 -27.60 0.18 29.94
C ASN A 609 -27.46 1.62 30.42
N GLY A 610 -27.84 2.57 29.57
CA GLY A 610 -27.78 4.00 29.88
C GLY A 610 -26.49 4.68 29.42
N ALA A 611 -25.60 3.97 28.73
CA ALA A 611 -24.49 4.57 28.01
C ALA A 611 -24.98 5.65 27.01
N PRO A 612 -24.22 6.73 26.80
CA PRO A 612 -24.56 7.77 25.85
C PRO A 612 -24.49 7.22 24.42
N VAL A 613 -25.25 7.84 23.52
CA VAL A 613 -25.21 7.52 22.10
C VAL A 613 -24.46 8.64 21.39
N LEU A 614 -23.29 8.32 20.85
CA LEU A 614 -22.44 9.28 20.13
C LEU A 614 -22.62 9.11 18.61
N PRO A 615 -22.69 10.21 17.85
CA PRO A 615 -22.59 10.20 16.40
C PRO A 615 -21.13 9.92 15.98
N PRO A 616 -20.91 9.47 14.72
CA PRO A 616 -19.56 9.36 14.21
C PRO A 616 -18.91 10.73 14.05
N VAL A 617 -17.60 10.80 14.18
CA VAL A 617 -16.79 11.98 13.83
C VAL A 617 -15.58 11.56 13.00
N VAL A 618 -14.95 12.55 12.36
CA VAL A 618 -13.64 12.35 11.73
C VAL A 618 -12.55 12.40 12.79
N LEU A 619 -11.86 11.27 12.99
CA LEU A 619 -10.65 11.19 13.81
C LEU A 619 -9.42 11.68 13.05
N GLY A 620 -9.31 11.22 11.82
CA GLY A 620 -8.16 11.40 10.93
C GLY A 620 -8.59 12.03 9.61
N ALA A 621 -8.01 13.16 9.21
CA ALA A 621 -8.18 13.74 7.87
C ALA A 621 -6.83 14.11 7.25
N TYR A 622 -6.56 13.62 6.04
CA TYR A 622 -5.42 14.05 5.23
C TYR A 622 -5.90 14.45 3.83
N PRO A 623 -5.56 15.67 3.35
CA PRO A 623 -4.97 16.78 4.12
C PRO A 623 -6.00 17.37 5.12
N GLY A 624 -5.55 17.88 6.26
CA GLY A 624 -6.39 18.70 7.15
C GLY A 624 -6.65 18.12 8.53
N ILE A 625 -7.85 18.39 9.06
CA ILE A 625 -8.31 18.00 10.40
C ILE A 625 -9.82 17.70 10.39
N GLY A 626 -10.28 16.84 11.30
CA GLY A 626 -11.66 16.35 11.37
C GLY A 626 -12.72 17.26 12.00
N CYS A 627 -12.57 18.59 12.00
CA CYS A 627 -13.53 19.54 12.56
C CYS A 627 -13.86 20.67 11.59
N ALA A 628 -15.06 21.24 11.67
CA ALA A 628 -15.40 22.48 10.98
C ALA A 628 -14.47 23.60 11.46
N LEU A 629 -14.03 24.47 10.55
CA LEU A 629 -13.05 25.52 10.84
C LEU A 629 -13.65 26.93 10.75
N GLU A 630 -13.30 27.78 11.72
CA GLU A 630 -13.50 29.24 11.71
C GLU A 630 -12.18 30.00 11.61
N ASP A 631 -12.23 31.31 11.36
CA ASP A 631 -11.05 32.18 11.18
C ASP A 631 -10.06 31.70 10.10
N ARG A 632 -10.58 31.09 9.05
CA ARG A 632 -9.83 30.61 7.89
C ARG A 632 -9.23 31.76 7.09
N GLY A 633 -8.00 31.58 6.59
CA GLY A 633 -7.32 32.55 5.72
C GLY A 633 -6.70 33.75 6.44
N VAL A 634 -6.66 33.74 7.78
CA VAL A 634 -5.97 34.79 8.56
C VAL A 634 -4.47 34.74 8.28
N GLU A 635 -3.86 35.88 7.97
CA GLU A 635 -2.43 35.96 7.64
C GLU A 635 -1.54 36.02 8.89
N ARG A 636 -0.47 35.21 8.93
CA ARG A 636 0.60 35.23 9.95
C ARG A 636 2.00 35.07 9.34
N GLN A 637 3.07 35.34 10.09
CA GLN A 637 4.45 35.15 9.61
C GLN A 637 4.99 33.78 10.01
N ASP A 638 5.60 33.05 9.07
CA ASP A 638 6.26 31.75 9.27
C ASP A 638 7.68 31.85 9.87
N ALA A 639 8.39 30.71 9.96
CA ALA A 639 9.78 30.62 10.44
C ALA A 639 10.79 31.44 9.66
N ASP A 640 10.54 31.61 8.37
CA ASP A 640 11.41 32.30 7.44
C ASP A 640 10.99 33.77 7.24
N GLY A 641 9.92 34.20 7.93
CA GLY A 641 9.37 35.55 7.88
C GLY A 641 8.41 35.81 6.71
N ASN A 642 7.99 34.76 5.99
CA ASN A 642 7.00 34.87 4.92
C ASN A 642 5.59 34.97 5.51
N THR A 643 4.69 35.64 4.79
CA THR A 643 3.28 35.71 5.19
C THR A 643 2.55 34.46 4.69
N VAL A 644 1.95 33.70 5.61
CA VAL A 644 1.19 32.48 5.37
C VAL A 644 -0.27 32.67 5.76
N GLN A 645 -1.20 32.10 4.98
CA GLN A 645 -2.63 32.09 5.30
C GLN A 645 -2.95 30.87 6.15
N MET A 646 -3.34 31.10 7.39
CA MET A 646 -3.63 30.04 8.35
C MET A 646 -4.91 29.28 7.97
N ALA A 647 -4.95 27.97 8.24
CA ALA A 647 -6.09 27.13 7.93
C ALA A 647 -7.32 27.42 8.82
N GLY A 648 -7.12 28.00 10.00
CA GLY A 648 -8.20 28.38 10.94
C GLY A 648 -8.09 27.63 12.27
N ARG A 649 -9.19 27.54 13.01
CA ARG A 649 -9.32 26.73 14.24
C ARG A 649 -10.64 25.99 14.25
N CYS A 650 -10.75 24.91 15.01
CA CYS A 650 -12.03 24.21 15.15
C CYS A 650 -13.12 25.16 15.66
N VAL A 651 -14.30 25.09 15.05
CA VAL A 651 -15.52 25.71 15.58
C VAL A 651 -15.72 25.21 17.02
N GLY A 652 -16.09 26.13 17.90
CA GLY A 652 -16.14 25.85 19.32
C GLY A 652 -14.77 25.79 20.01
N GLY A 653 -13.66 26.17 19.39
CA GLY A 653 -12.43 26.51 20.11
C GLY A 653 -12.55 27.84 20.86
N LEU A 654 -11.58 28.17 21.72
CA LEU A 654 -11.50 29.51 22.30
C LEU A 654 -10.92 30.50 21.29
N ALA A 655 -11.30 31.78 21.41
CA ALA A 655 -10.74 32.85 20.58
C ALA A 655 -9.22 33.04 20.78
N SER A 656 -8.68 32.53 21.89
CA SER A 656 -7.24 32.50 22.20
C SER A 656 -6.50 31.29 21.61
N ASP A 657 -7.21 30.29 21.08
CA ASP A 657 -6.58 29.11 20.48
C ASP A 657 -5.75 29.51 19.26
N SER A 658 -4.57 28.91 19.16
CA SER A 658 -3.69 29.06 18.01
C SER A 658 -4.35 28.50 16.74
N LEU A 659 -4.08 29.17 15.62
CA LEU A 659 -4.61 28.75 14.33
C LEU A 659 -3.72 27.65 13.74
N TYR A 660 -4.35 26.66 13.11
CA TYR A 660 -3.67 25.63 12.35
C TYR A 660 -2.91 26.22 11.16
N TYR A 661 -1.75 25.62 10.88
CA TYR A 661 -0.94 25.94 9.71
C TYR A 661 -1.65 25.59 8.41
N PRO A 662 -1.27 26.22 7.27
CA PRO A 662 -1.79 25.82 5.97
C PRO A 662 -1.63 24.30 5.78
N PHE A 663 -2.65 23.67 5.24
CA PHE A 663 -2.58 22.25 4.91
C PHE A 663 -1.90 22.05 3.56
N PHE A 664 -1.16 20.96 3.44
CA PHE A 664 -0.46 20.58 2.22
C PHE A 664 -0.90 19.18 1.80
N TYR A 665 -0.98 18.97 0.50
CA TYR A 665 -1.35 17.69 -0.09
C TYR A 665 -0.26 17.24 -1.06
N ASP A 666 0.48 16.21 -0.67
CA ASP A 666 1.45 15.56 -1.53
C ASP A 666 0.70 14.71 -2.56
N VAL A 667 0.91 15.02 -3.84
CA VAL A 667 0.20 14.37 -4.96
C VAL A 667 0.48 12.87 -5.07
N SER A 668 1.51 12.33 -4.40
CA SER A 668 1.77 10.89 -4.35
C SER A 668 0.96 10.15 -3.27
N ARG A 669 0.23 10.86 -2.42
CA ARG A 669 -0.52 10.29 -1.29
C ARG A 669 -2.03 10.34 -1.56
N PRO A 670 -2.82 9.35 -1.08
CA PRO A 670 -4.27 9.41 -1.20
C PRO A 670 -4.84 10.45 -0.20
N ILE A 671 -5.94 11.11 -0.57
CA ILE A 671 -6.76 11.84 0.39
C ILE A 671 -7.42 10.79 1.30
N GLU A 672 -7.35 10.94 2.62
CA GLU A 672 -7.81 9.91 3.54
C GLU A 672 -8.62 10.48 4.72
N ILE A 673 -9.79 9.86 4.97
CA ILE A 673 -10.67 10.16 6.10
C ILE A 673 -10.81 8.88 6.95
N SER A 674 -10.60 8.99 8.26
CA SER A 674 -10.78 7.90 9.23
C SER A 674 -11.78 8.29 10.32
N PHE A 675 -12.60 7.33 10.76
CA PHE A 675 -13.71 7.54 11.69
C PHE A 675 -13.48 6.82 13.03
N ASN A 676 -14.19 7.25 14.08
CA ASN A 676 -14.11 6.66 15.42
C ASN A 676 -14.95 5.40 15.62
N MET A 677 -15.79 5.06 14.64
CA MET A 677 -16.67 3.91 14.70
C MET A 677 -16.96 3.40 13.28
N PRO A 678 -17.40 2.14 13.12
CA PRO A 678 -17.80 1.62 11.83
C PRO A 678 -18.92 2.45 11.19
N MET A 679 -18.73 2.77 9.91
CA MET A 679 -19.58 3.62 9.09
C MET A 679 -20.40 2.80 8.10
N GLU A 680 -21.51 3.38 7.66
CA GLU A 680 -22.32 2.87 6.56
C GLU A 680 -21.61 3.15 5.23
N MET A 681 -21.15 2.10 4.55
CA MET A 681 -20.37 2.18 3.32
C MET A 681 -21.14 2.89 2.19
N ALA A 682 -22.47 2.70 2.12
CA ALA A 682 -23.31 3.37 1.13
C ALA A 682 -23.41 4.89 1.34
N SER A 683 -23.02 5.41 2.51
CA SER A 683 -22.95 6.85 2.77
C SER A 683 -21.63 7.49 2.31
N MET A 684 -20.60 6.69 2.01
CA MET A 684 -19.27 7.16 1.61
C MET A 684 -19.20 7.55 0.12
N THR A 685 -19.97 8.56 -0.25
CA THR A 685 -20.19 8.98 -1.65
C THR A 685 -19.56 10.33 -1.96
N PHE A 686 -19.16 10.51 -3.21
CA PHE A 686 -18.66 11.78 -3.71
C PHE A 686 -19.77 12.58 -4.39
N GLY A 687 -19.82 13.89 -4.10
CA GLY A 687 -20.76 14.83 -4.70
C GLY A 687 -20.06 15.85 -5.60
N THR A 688 -20.83 16.81 -6.11
CA THR A 688 -20.32 17.97 -6.83
C THR A 688 -20.16 19.15 -5.88
N ILE A 689 -19.00 19.80 -5.87
CA ILE A 689 -18.82 21.01 -5.05
C ILE A 689 -19.75 22.15 -5.51
N ALA A 690 -20.46 22.76 -4.56
CA ALA A 690 -21.30 23.92 -4.82
C ALA A 690 -20.43 25.12 -5.28
N ALA A 691 -21.01 26.02 -6.09
CA ALA A 691 -20.27 27.13 -6.68
C ALA A 691 -19.65 28.10 -5.65
N ASP A 692 -20.19 28.15 -4.43
CA ASP A 692 -19.66 28.93 -3.29
C ASP A 692 -18.60 28.18 -2.45
N GLY A 693 -18.40 26.90 -2.75
CA GLY A 693 -17.45 26.01 -2.08
C GLY A 693 -17.79 25.76 -0.62
N GLN A 694 -19.09 25.79 -0.25
CA GLN A 694 -19.57 25.55 1.12
C GLN A 694 -20.21 24.18 1.32
N SER A 695 -20.62 23.48 0.26
CA SER A 695 -21.28 22.17 0.38
C SER A 695 -20.99 21.26 -0.82
N CYS A 696 -21.29 19.97 -0.66
CA CYS A 696 -21.28 18.98 -1.72
C CYS A 696 -22.70 18.57 -2.08
N GLU A 697 -23.12 18.80 -3.32
CA GLU A 697 -24.41 18.38 -3.84
C GLU A 697 -24.35 16.91 -4.27
N GLY A 698 -25.27 16.08 -3.77
CA GLY A 698 -25.42 14.68 -4.21
C GLY A 698 -24.45 13.66 -3.61
N GLY A 699 -23.57 14.07 -2.69
CA GLY A 699 -22.65 13.17 -1.97
C GLY A 699 -22.16 13.76 -0.65
N ALA A 700 -21.51 12.95 0.18
CA ALA A 700 -21.05 13.36 1.52
C ALA A 700 -19.76 14.19 1.50
N MET A 701 -18.93 14.00 0.47
CA MET A 701 -17.64 14.66 0.31
C MET A 701 -17.40 15.07 -1.14
N CYS A 702 -16.64 16.14 -1.38
CA CYS A 702 -16.29 16.61 -2.72
C CYS A 702 -15.01 17.42 -2.68
N LEU A 703 -14.34 17.51 -3.82
CA LEU A 703 -13.09 18.24 -4.02
C LEU A 703 -13.29 19.27 -5.11
N GLY A 704 -12.64 20.43 -4.98
CA GLY A 704 -12.66 21.41 -6.04
C GLY A 704 -11.47 22.36 -6.07
N GLU A 705 -11.34 23.04 -7.20
CA GLU A 705 -10.41 24.14 -7.44
C GLU A 705 -11.19 25.44 -7.67
N GLN A 706 -10.60 26.58 -7.31
CA GLN A 706 -11.19 27.87 -7.60
C GLN A 706 -10.76 28.40 -8.98
N VAL A 707 -11.70 28.47 -9.92
CA VAL A 707 -11.48 28.99 -11.27
C VAL A 707 -12.37 30.23 -11.50
N ASN A 708 -11.74 31.37 -11.83
CA ASN A 708 -12.44 32.66 -12.02
C ASN A 708 -13.34 33.10 -10.84
N GLY A 709 -12.94 32.73 -9.61
CA GLY A 709 -13.68 33.10 -8.40
C GLY A 709 -14.84 32.16 -8.04
N GLN A 710 -15.10 31.12 -8.83
CA GLN A 710 -16.08 30.07 -8.52
C GLN A 710 -15.38 28.74 -8.28
N TRP A 711 -15.97 27.89 -7.45
CA TRP A 711 -15.48 26.53 -7.24
C TRP A 711 -15.93 25.62 -8.38
N GLN A 712 -14.99 24.84 -8.91
CA GLN A 712 -15.23 23.81 -9.91
C GLN A 712 -14.87 22.45 -9.32
N ASN A 713 -15.69 21.45 -9.63
CA ASN A 713 -15.54 20.11 -9.10
C ASN A 713 -14.35 19.37 -9.71
N ILE A 714 -13.63 18.63 -8.89
CA ILE A 714 -12.64 17.65 -9.31
C ILE A 714 -13.20 16.27 -8.94
N PRO A 715 -13.43 15.37 -9.91
CA PRO A 715 -13.93 14.03 -9.61
C PRO A 715 -12.88 13.21 -8.87
N MET A 716 -13.35 12.29 -8.03
CA MET A 716 -12.53 11.41 -7.22
C MET A 716 -13.06 9.99 -7.29
N SER A 717 -12.14 9.03 -7.27
CA SER A 717 -12.43 7.61 -7.06
C SER A 717 -12.15 7.21 -5.61
N ALA A 718 -12.74 6.11 -5.11
CA ALA A 718 -12.58 5.70 -3.72
C ALA A 718 -12.29 4.22 -3.50
N ARG A 719 -11.39 3.94 -2.56
CA ARG A 719 -11.30 2.64 -1.88
C ARG A 719 -11.79 2.79 -0.44
N ARG A 720 -12.70 1.91 -0.01
CA ARG A 720 -13.47 2.08 1.22
C ARG A 720 -13.32 0.87 2.15
N ASN A 721 -13.42 1.10 3.45
CA ASN A 721 -13.75 0.10 4.47
C ASN A 721 -14.55 0.76 5.61
N SER A 722 -15.06 -0.04 6.55
CA SER A 722 -15.97 0.46 7.59
C SER A 722 -15.40 1.60 8.46
N LEU A 723 -14.08 1.74 8.58
CA LEU A 723 -13.45 2.78 9.42
C LEU A 723 -12.75 3.88 8.62
N ARG A 724 -12.69 3.77 7.28
CA ARG A 724 -11.82 4.62 6.46
C ARG A 724 -12.28 4.75 5.01
N LEU A 725 -12.13 5.96 4.49
CA LEU A 725 -12.28 6.32 3.07
C LEU A 725 -10.94 6.81 2.52
N ARG A 726 -10.44 6.19 1.45
CA ARG A 726 -9.29 6.67 0.66
C ARG A 726 -9.77 7.16 -0.69
N ALA A 727 -9.61 8.45 -0.96
CA ALA A 727 -10.01 9.10 -2.19
C ALA A 727 -8.79 9.44 -3.05
N GLN A 728 -8.88 9.21 -4.37
CA GLN A 728 -7.87 9.61 -5.34
C GLN A 728 -8.51 10.63 -6.31
N PRO A 729 -7.95 11.85 -6.43
CA PRO A 729 -8.38 12.79 -7.47
C PRO A 729 -8.12 12.22 -8.87
N ALA A 730 -8.93 12.62 -9.84
CA ALA A 730 -8.67 12.31 -11.24
C ALA A 730 -7.23 12.75 -11.65
N PRO A 731 -6.52 11.97 -12.49
CA PRO A 731 -5.18 12.31 -12.95
C PRO A 731 -5.11 13.71 -13.58
N ASP A 732 -3.96 14.36 -13.44
CA ASP A 732 -3.65 15.70 -14.00
C ASP A 732 -4.57 16.85 -13.56
N THR A 733 -5.51 16.62 -12.65
CA THR A 733 -6.37 17.67 -12.09
C THR A 733 -5.71 18.43 -10.95
N ILE A 734 -4.74 17.81 -10.27
CA ILE A 734 -4.01 18.41 -9.15
C ILE A 734 -2.59 18.80 -9.60
N THR A 735 -2.41 20.09 -9.84
CA THR A 735 -1.10 20.70 -10.12
C THR A 735 -0.43 21.19 -8.83
N PRO A 736 0.83 20.77 -8.54
CA PRO A 736 1.61 21.32 -7.43
C PRO A 736 1.71 22.84 -7.43
N GLY A 737 1.59 23.45 -6.26
CA GLY A 737 1.59 24.90 -6.05
C GLY A 737 0.22 25.58 -6.16
N ASN A 738 -0.79 24.90 -6.72
CA ASN A 738 -2.17 25.41 -6.75
C ASN A 738 -2.92 25.09 -5.44
N ALA A 739 -4.00 25.82 -5.20
CA ALA A 739 -4.85 25.69 -4.02
C ALA A 739 -6.18 24.98 -4.36
N TYR A 740 -6.59 24.09 -3.46
CA TYR A 740 -7.78 23.26 -3.59
C TYR A 740 -8.57 23.26 -2.29
N ARG A 741 -9.82 22.78 -2.36
CA ARG A 741 -10.69 22.62 -1.18
C ARG A 741 -11.35 21.25 -1.16
N LEU A 742 -11.18 20.55 -0.05
CA LEU A 742 -12.01 19.41 0.32
C LEU A 742 -13.19 19.90 1.18
N VAL A 743 -14.39 19.41 0.90
CA VAL A 743 -15.61 19.70 1.65
C VAL A 743 -16.21 18.40 2.15
N ILE A 744 -16.50 18.32 3.45
CA ILE A 744 -17.30 17.25 4.06
C ILE A 744 -18.55 17.87 4.64
N ASN A 745 -19.72 17.40 4.21
CA ASN A 745 -21.00 17.92 4.67
C ASN A 745 -21.26 17.55 6.14
N GLY A 746 -21.71 18.54 6.93
CA GLY A 746 -22.19 18.35 8.31
C GLY A 746 -23.72 18.34 8.42
N GLY A 747 -24.46 18.37 7.32
CA GLY A 747 -25.93 18.25 7.32
C GLY A 747 -26.71 19.55 7.55
N ASP A 748 -26.09 20.63 8.02
CA ASP A 748 -26.72 21.96 8.13
C ASP A 748 -27.21 22.51 6.78
N SER A 749 -26.60 22.08 5.68
CA SER A 749 -26.99 22.42 4.31
C SER A 749 -28.18 21.60 3.78
N GLY A 750 -28.58 20.53 4.46
CA GLY A 750 -29.58 19.57 3.98
C GLY A 750 -29.04 18.55 2.96
N GLU A 751 -27.73 18.56 2.69
CA GLU A 751 -27.06 17.64 1.77
C GLU A 751 -26.79 16.27 2.38
N ALA A 752 -26.37 15.31 1.53
CA ALA A 752 -25.93 13.99 1.97
C ALA A 752 -24.72 14.10 2.92
N VAL A 753 -24.65 13.20 3.90
CA VAL A 753 -23.60 13.16 4.94
C VAL A 753 -23.12 11.74 5.14
N PHE A 754 -21.91 11.58 5.68
CA PHE A 754 -21.44 10.30 6.20
C PHE A 754 -22.32 9.85 7.37
N ARG A 755 -22.53 8.54 7.48
CA ARG A 755 -23.42 7.92 8.47
C ARG A 755 -22.76 6.75 9.16
N SER A 756 -23.02 6.58 10.45
CA SER A 756 -22.57 5.39 11.18
C SER A 756 -23.29 4.14 10.65
N HIS A 757 -22.67 2.98 10.81
CA HIS A 757 -23.27 1.71 10.46
C HIS A 757 -24.62 1.53 11.19
N ASP A 758 -25.57 0.80 10.59
CA ASP A 758 -26.95 0.64 11.11
C ASP A 758 -27.04 0.18 12.59
N ARG A 759 -26.05 -0.61 13.05
CA ARG A 759 -25.93 -1.06 14.45
C ARG A 759 -25.77 0.10 15.45
N PHE A 760 -25.27 1.24 14.99
CA PHE A 760 -25.13 2.48 15.76
C PHE A 760 -26.26 3.48 15.46
N GLY A 761 -27.37 3.02 14.88
CA GLY A 761 -28.55 3.84 14.66
C GLY A 761 -28.51 4.75 13.43
N ASN A 762 -27.55 4.54 12.51
CA ASN A 762 -27.43 5.30 11.25
C ASN A 762 -27.41 6.83 11.49
N LEU A 763 -26.57 7.24 12.44
CA LEU A 763 -26.44 8.63 12.84
C LEU A 763 -25.58 9.39 11.83
N GLY A 764 -25.99 10.61 11.47
CA GLY A 764 -25.16 11.48 10.64
C GLY A 764 -23.90 11.93 11.38
N ILE A 765 -22.86 12.23 10.63
CA ILE A 765 -21.58 12.71 11.18
C ILE A 765 -21.73 14.00 11.97
N ASN A 766 -20.99 14.10 13.08
CA ASN A 766 -20.79 15.32 13.84
C ASN A 766 -19.50 16.01 13.39
N THR A 767 -19.63 17.21 12.83
CA THR A 767 -18.52 18.01 12.31
C THR A 767 -18.04 19.08 13.28
N ASP A 768 -18.73 19.25 14.41
CA ASP A 768 -18.42 20.22 15.47
C ASP A 768 -18.32 19.53 16.84
N PRO A 769 -17.33 18.63 17.02
CA PRO A 769 -17.22 17.81 18.23
C PRO A 769 -17.00 18.63 19.52
N LEU A 770 -16.59 19.89 19.43
CA LEU A 770 -16.31 20.75 20.58
C LEU A 770 -17.55 21.38 21.22
N ASN A 771 -18.69 21.38 20.51
CA ASN A 771 -19.96 21.86 21.04
C ASN A 771 -20.86 20.72 21.56
N GLY A 772 -20.32 19.49 21.62
CA GLY A 772 -20.95 18.30 22.22
C GLY A 772 -20.64 17.04 21.42
N MET A 773 -20.26 15.95 22.09
CA MET A 773 -20.08 14.64 21.46
C MET A 773 -21.35 13.80 21.65
N GLY A 774 -21.89 13.73 22.87
CA GLY A 774 -23.09 12.96 23.18
C GLY A 774 -24.37 13.78 23.28
N THR A 775 -24.31 15.01 23.81
CA THR A 775 -25.53 15.80 24.09
C THR A 775 -25.51 17.23 23.56
N CYS A 776 -26.51 17.55 22.72
CA CYS A 776 -26.56 18.83 22.04
C CYS A 776 -27.10 19.95 22.91
N GLY A 777 -26.16 20.64 23.55
CA GLY A 777 -26.40 21.64 24.56
C GLY A 777 -26.67 21.02 25.94
N PRO A 778 -26.56 21.83 27.00
CA PRO A 778 -26.46 21.37 28.40
C PRO A 778 -27.71 20.65 28.95
N LEU A 779 -28.80 20.53 28.17
CA LEU A 779 -30.11 20.01 28.60
C LEU A 779 -30.73 19.00 27.63
N SER A 780 -30.04 18.60 26.55
CA SER A 780 -30.55 17.62 25.58
C SER A 780 -30.04 16.22 25.89
N ASN A 781 -30.85 15.19 25.61
CA ASN A 781 -30.43 13.78 25.58
C ASN A 781 -30.44 13.24 24.14
N GLN A 782 -30.44 14.12 23.14
CA GLN A 782 -30.35 13.73 21.73
C GLN A 782 -28.89 13.72 21.28
N PRO A 783 -28.46 12.72 20.47
CA PRO A 783 -27.11 12.67 19.89
C PRO A 783 -26.80 13.93 19.09
N CYS A 784 -25.55 14.39 19.16
CA CYS A 784 -25.11 15.59 18.46
C CYS A 784 -24.82 15.39 16.98
N VAL A 785 -25.85 15.05 16.21
CA VAL A 785 -25.69 14.86 14.77
C VAL A 785 -25.58 16.21 14.05
N GLY A 786 -24.57 16.31 13.20
CA GLY A 786 -24.42 17.38 12.23
C GLY A 786 -23.46 18.50 12.62
N GLY A 787 -23.73 19.70 12.08
CA GLY A 787 -22.92 20.90 12.26
C GLY A 787 -22.53 21.56 10.93
N PRO A 788 -21.74 22.66 11.00
CA PRO A 788 -21.22 23.30 9.80
C PRO A 788 -20.35 22.34 8.97
N PRO A 789 -20.27 22.51 7.65
CA PRO A 789 -19.41 21.69 6.81
C PRO A 789 -17.93 21.82 7.21
N ILE A 790 -17.18 20.73 7.14
CA ILE A 790 -15.72 20.75 7.26
C ILE A 790 -15.17 21.22 5.92
N LEU A 791 -14.45 22.34 5.94
CA LEU A 791 -13.90 22.98 4.74
C LEU A 791 -12.38 23.07 4.89
N LEU A 792 -11.66 22.24 4.15
CA LEU A 792 -10.20 22.11 4.24
C LEU A 792 -9.57 22.71 2.98
N ASP A 793 -9.01 23.91 3.12
CA ASP A 793 -8.17 24.50 2.08
C ASP A 793 -6.76 23.94 2.19
N PHE A 794 -6.21 23.49 1.07
CA PHE A 794 -4.85 22.98 1.02
C PHE A 794 -4.13 23.38 -0.26
N THR A 795 -2.81 23.37 -0.21
CA THR A 795 -1.94 23.57 -1.38
C THR A 795 -1.32 22.25 -1.79
N ALA A 796 -1.38 21.91 -3.08
CA ALA A 796 -0.74 20.69 -3.57
C ALA A 796 0.79 20.85 -3.59
N THR A 797 1.52 19.80 -3.24
CA THR A 797 2.98 19.70 -3.29
C THR A 797 3.40 18.56 -4.22
N PRO A 798 4.59 18.64 -4.85
CA PRO A 798 5.09 17.53 -5.66
C PRO A 798 5.35 16.30 -4.80
N ASP A 799 5.54 15.15 -5.45
CA ASP A 799 5.97 13.92 -4.79
C ASP A 799 7.30 14.13 -4.06
N GLU A 800 7.28 14.04 -2.73
CA GLU A 800 8.47 14.12 -1.88
C GLU A 800 9.03 12.74 -1.52
N GLY A 801 8.57 11.66 -2.17
CA GLY A 801 9.04 10.28 -1.97
C GLY A 801 8.82 9.75 -0.55
N ALA A 802 7.83 10.29 0.15
CA ALA A 802 7.48 9.91 1.51
C ALA A 802 6.78 8.55 1.58
N ALA A 803 7.11 7.74 2.59
CA ALA A 803 6.36 6.53 2.89
C ALA A 803 5.13 6.89 3.72
N TYR A 804 3.93 6.81 3.13
CA TYR A 804 2.70 7.23 3.77
C TYR A 804 1.90 6.06 4.35
N ALA A 805 1.51 6.18 5.61
CA ALA A 805 0.61 5.25 6.26
C ALA A 805 -0.21 5.96 7.34
N THR A 806 -1.53 5.83 7.27
CA THR A 806 -2.36 6.13 8.44
C THR A 806 -2.34 4.96 9.40
N VAL A 807 -1.79 5.22 10.57
CA VAL A 807 -1.73 4.28 11.68
C VAL A 807 -2.92 4.51 12.61
N LEU A 808 -3.53 3.43 13.08
CA LEU A 808 -4.66 3.47 14.00
C LEU A 808 -4.20 2.97 15.37
N THR A 809 -4.77 3.49 16.44
CA THR A 809 -4.65 2.84 17.76
C THR A 809 -5.19 1.42 17.67
N ARG A 810 -4.37 0.42 17.99
CA ARG A 810 -4.75 -1.00 17.87
C ARG A 810 -4.45 -1.79 19.13
N GLU A 811 -5.40 -2.67 19.39
CA GLU A 811 -5.98 -2.88 20.73
C GLU A 811 -6.44 -1.53 21.31
N TYR A 812 -7.75 -1.28 21.32
CA TYR A 812 -8.36 -0.08 21.89
C TYR A 812 -9.68 -0.48 22.56
N THR A 813 -10.03 0.17 23.66
CA THR A 813 -11.10 -0.30 24.55
C THR A 813 -12.48 0.06 24.03
N ASP A 814 -12.74 1.35 23.80
CA ASP A 814 -14.02 1.90 23.33
C ASP A 814 -14.21 1.58 21.84
N VAL A 815 -14.70 0.37 21.54
CA VAL A 815 -14.86 -0.13 20.17
C VAL A 815 -16.15 0.37 19.52
N ASN A 816 -17.14 0.74 20.32
CA ASN A 816 -18.40 1.31 19.83
C ASN A 816 -18.36 2.85 19.68
N GLY A 817 -17.29 3.49 20.18
CA GLY A 817 -17.05 4.92 20.06
C GLY A 817 -18.01 5.76 20.92
N ASN A 818 -18.57 5.20 21.98
CA ASN A 818 -19.53 5.89 22.86
C ASN A 818 -18.86 6.73 23.95
N GLY A 819 -17.53 6.72 24.03
CA GLY A 819 -16.76 7.49 24.98
C GLY A 819 -16.77 6.93 26.40
N ASN A 820 -17.21 5.69 26.62
CA ASN A 820 -17.19 4.99 27.89
C ASN A 820 -16.49 3.63 27.74
N TRP A 821 -16.10 3.04 28.87
CA TRP A 821 -15.65 1.65 28.91
C TRP A 821 -16.81 0.75 29.32
N ASP A 822 -17.27 -0.10 28.40
CA ASP A 822 -18.41 -1.00 28.61
C ASP A 822 -18.00 -2.40 29.12
N ASN A 823 -18.92 -3.14 29.74
CA ASN A 823 -18.62 -4.46 30.33
C ASN A 823 -18.10 -5.51 29.33
N ASP A 824 -18.48 -5.40 28.06
CA ASP A 824 -18.09 -6.33 26.99
C ASP A 824 -16.78 -5.91 26.29
N GLU A 825 -16.15 -4.81 26.73
CA GLU A 825 -14.91 -4.27 26.16
C GLU A 825 -13.67 -4.66 26.98
N VAL A 826 -12.54 -4.73 26.28
CA VAL A 826 -11.26 -5.17 26.86
C VAL A 826 -10.35 -3.98 27.13
N GLU A 827 -9.64 -4.01 28.26
CA GLU A 827 -8.65 -3.01 28.64
C GLU A 827 -7.50 -2.95 27.62
N ALA A 828 -7.28 -1.77 27.02
CA ALA A 828 -6.19 -1.54 26.08
C ALA A 828 -4.91 -1.12 26.82
N VAL A 829 -4.07 -2.11 27.12
CA VAL A 829 -2.87 -1.95 27.98
C VAL A 829 -1.88 -0.89 27.46
N ASN A 830 -1.83 -0.64 26.15
CA ASN A 830 -0.89 0.30 25.55
C ASN A 830 -1.55 1.54 24.91
N ASN A 831 -2.85 1.76 25.13
CA ASN A 831 -3.60 2.92 24.62
C ASN A 831 -4.43 3.55 25.74
N HIS A 832 -3.73 4.17 26.69
CA HIS A 832 -4.37 4.82 27.85
C HIS A 832 -3.57 6.00 28.40
N ALA A 833 -4.25 6.84 29.17
CA ALA A 833 -3.66 7.85 30.05
C ALA A 833 -4.12 7.63 31.49
N ARG A 834 -3.17 7.50 32.43
CA ARG A 834 -3.45 7.39 33.86
C ARG A 834 -3.26 8.73 34.55
N GLY A 835 -4.37 9.33 34.98
CA GLY A 835 -4.36 10.56 35.76
C GLY A 835 -4.17 10.31 37.27
N HIS A 836 -3.65 11.32 37.97
CA HIS A 836 -3.68 11.40 39.44
C HIS A 836 -3.95 12.83 39.90
N VAL A 837 -4.49 12.99 41.10
CA VAL A 837 -4.67 14.31 41.72
C VAL A 837 -3.35 14.77 42.33
N LYS A 838 -2.76 15.85 41.82
CA LYS A 838 -1.55 16.47 42.37
C LYS A 838 -1.87 17.37 43.55
N SER A 839 -2.84 18.25 43.39
CA SER A 839 -3.23 19.21 44.43
C SER A 839 -4.68 19.67 44.27
N THR A 840 -5.25 20.21 45.35
CA THR A 840 -6.58 20.87 45.34
C THR A 840 -6.47 22.24 46.00
N GLY A 841 -7.36 23.16 45.63
CA GLY A 841 -7.36 24.52 46.14
C GLY A 841 -8.73 25.20 46.04
N GLY A 842 -8.85 26.32 46.76
CA GLY A 842 -10.08 27.12 46.78
C GLY A 842 -11.25 26.37 47.45
N LEU A 843 -12.38 26.28 46.74
CA LEU A 843 -13.57 25.55 47.21
C LEU A 843 -13.46 24.03 47.09
N ILE A 844 -12.43 23.46 46.45
CA ILE A 844 -12.22 22.02 46.41
C ILE A 844 -11.31 21.65 47.60
N GLY A 845 -11.88 21.01 48.62
CA GLY A 845 -11.15 20.60 49.83
C GLY A 845 -10.38 19.30 49.68
N GLY A 846 -10.83 18.46 48.75
CA GLY A 846 -10.19 17.23 48.36
C GLY A 846 -10.77 16.70 47.06
N ALA A 847 -10.00 15.88 46.36
CA ALA A 847 -10.47 15.16 45.19
C ALA A 847 -9.71 13.85 45.12
N ASN A 848 -10.40 12.83 44.62
CA ASN A 848 -9.78 11.58 44.27
C ASN A 848 -10.34 11.12 42.93
N LEU A 849 -9.47 10.55 42.10
CA LEU A 849 -9.91 9.73 40.98
C LEU A 849 -10.29 8.37 41.57
N ASP A 850 -11.40 7.79 41.12
CA ASP A 850 -11.75 6.44 41.57
C ASP A 850 -10.57 5.50 41.28
N GLN A 851 -10.31 4.55 42.19
CA GLN A 851 -9.00 3.88 42.37
C GLN A 851 -8.33 3.40 41.06
N GLY A 852 -7.59 4.29 40.40
CA GLY A 852 -6.85 4.02 39.17
C GLY A 852 -7.66 4.09 37.87
N ASP A 853 -8.70 4.92 37.79
CA ASP A 853 -9.44 5.21 36.55
C ASP A 853 -8.49 5.63 35.41
N GLN A 854 -8.72 5.09 34.21
CA GLN A 854 -7.85 5.26 33.04
C GLN A 854 -8.66 5.83 31.88
N ILE A 855 -8.09 6.80 31.18
CA ILE A 855 -8.66 7.30 29.94
C ILE A 855 -8.13 6.40 28.82
N PHE A 856 -8.97 5.57 28.23
CA PHE A 856 -8.59 4.76 27.07
C PHE A 856 -8.68 5.60 25.81
N THR A 857 -7.63 5.56 24.98
CA THR A 857 -7.51 6.46 23.83
C THR A 857 -7.74 5.74 22.52
N HIS A 858 -8.45 6.41 21.60
CA HIS A 858 -8.68 5.96 20.24
C HIS A 858 -8.30 7.06 19.24
N ALA A 859 -7.45 6.75 18.26
CA ALA A 859 -6.96 7.70 17.28
C ALA A 859 -6.68 7.08 15.92
N ALA A 860 -6.77 7.92 14.88
CA ALA A 860 -6.28 7.64 13.55
C ALA A 860 -5.31 8.75 13.13
N LEU A 861 -4.04 8.39 12.92
CA LEU A 861 -2.96 9.35 12.67
C LEU A 861 -2.41 9.14 11.25
N PRO A 862 -2.76 10.01 10.29
CA PRO A 862 -2.09 10.07 9.00
C PRO A 862 -0.64 10.50 9.19
N MET A 863 0.28 9.57 8.96
CA MET A 863 1.73 9.76 9.14
C MET A 863 2.47 9.52 7.83
N ALA A 864 3.50 10.33 7.59
CA ALA A 864 4.39 10.15 6.45
C ALA A 864 5.84 10.16 6.91
N PHE A 865 6.58 9.09 6.62
CA PHE A 865 8.03 9.04 6.83
C PHE A 865 8.68 9.74 5.65
N LEU A 866 9.24 10.92 5.91
CA LEU A 866 9.88 11.75 4.90
C LEU A 866 11.29 11.24 4.60
N PRO A 867 11.89 11.63 3.47
CA PRO A 867 13.28 11.30 3.16
C PRO A 867 14.24 11.73 4.26
N LYS A 868 15.35 11.00 4.41
CA LYS A 868 16.33 11.27 5.46
C LYS A 868 16.83 12.72 5.43
N GLN A 869 16.98 13.32 6.61
CA GLN A 869 17.51 14.67 6.79
C GLN A 869 18.66 14.66 7.81
N PRO A 870 19.55 15.67 7.79
CA PRO A 870 20.49 15.89 8.89
C PRO A 870 19.74 15.94 10.24
N LEU A 871 20.33 15.32 11.26
CA LEU A 871 19.74 15.27 12.60
C LEU A 871 19.63 16.68 13.19
N ASP A 872 18.41 17.16 13.38
CA ASP A 872 18.11 18.42 14.06
C ASP A 872 16.85 18.30 14.93
N LEU A 873 17.03 18.00 16.22
CA LEU A 873 15.92 17.94 17.17
C LEU A 873 15.54 19.31 17.73
N SER A 874 16.17 20.41 17.28
CA SER A 874 15.73 21.76 17.65
C SER A 874 14.37 22.12 17.06
N TYR A 875 13.96 21.40 16.01
CA TYR A 875 12.63 21.44 15.42
C TYR A 875 11.54 21.20 16.47
N ILE A 876 11.74 20.22 17.36
CA ILE A 876 10.81 19.88 18.46
C ILE A 876 11.18 20.53 19.80
N GLY A 877 12.04 21.55 19.81
CA GLY A 877 12.36 22.33 21.01
C GLY A 877 13.49 21.79 21.89
N LEU A 878 14.27 20.82 21.40
CA LEU A 878 15.49 20.36 22.09
C LEU A 878 16.71 21.22 21.72
N VAL A 879 17.72 21.22 22.58
CA VAL A 879 19.00 21.90 22.36
C VAL A 879 20.11 20.85 22.31
N ASP A 880 20.97 20.96 21.31
CA ASP A 880 22.19 20.15 21.18
C ASP A 880 23.23 20.58 22.24
N GLU A 881 23.56 19.69 23.15
CA GLU A 881 24.63 19.87 24.15
C GLU A 881 25.97 19.28 23.68
N GLY A 882 26.03 18.74 22.46
CA GLY A 882 27.17 18.09 21.85
C GLY A 882 27.22 16.58 22.12
N ASN A 883 28.01 15.86 21.32
CA ASN A 883 28.17 14.40 21.36
C ASN A 883 26.84 13.64 21.21
N GLY A 884 25.86 14.15 20.46
CA GLY A 884 24.56 13.49 20.25
C GLY A 884 23.59 13.61 21.44
N ARG A 885 23.89 14.46 22.45
CA ARG A 885 22.99 14.70 23.57
C ARG A 885 22.07 15.88 23.27
N TRP A 886 20.76 15.65 23.34
CA TRP A 886 19.74 16.66 23.11
C TRP A 886 18.85 16.79 24.35
N CYS A 887 18.64 18.01 24.85
CA CYS A 887 17.87 18.26 26.06
C CYS A 887 16.81 19.33 25.87
N ALA A 888 15.68 19.19 26.56
CA ALA A 888 14.64 20.21 26.62
C ALA A 888 15.13 21.45 27.39
N THR A 889 14.54 22.61 27.09
CA THR A 889 14.89 23.88 27.76
C THR A 889 14.09 24.16 29.02
N GLN A 890 13.00 23.42 29.24
CA GLN A 890 12.07 23.61 30.35
C GLN A 890 11.92 22.32 31.14
N GLU A 891 11.76 22.46 32.45
CA GLU A 891 11.42 21.36 33.36
C GLU A 891 9.99 20.87 33.07
N ASP A 892 9.77 19.57 33.19
CA ASP A 892 8.46 18.97 33.12
C ASP A 892 7.66 19.20 34.42
N ALA A 893 6.45 18.63 34.49
CA ALA A 893 5.56 18.85 35.63
C ALA A 893 6.08 18.32 36.98
N ASP A 894 7.14 17.51 36.99
CA ASP A 894 7.79 16.98 38.18
C ASP A 894 9.12 17.70 38.49
N GLY A 895 9.50 18.69 37.67
CA GLY A 895 10.73 19.47 37.84
C GLY A 895 11.96 18.85 37.14
N GLU A 896 11.77 17.94 36.18
CA GLU A 896 12.86 17.24 35.50
C GLU A 896 13.06 17.72 34.05
N ILE A 897 14.32 17.79 33.58
CA ILE A 897 14.65 18.09 32.19
C ILE A 897 14.69 16.78 31.39
N PHE A 898 13.88 16.68 30.34
CA PHE A 898 13.95 15.58 29.38
C PHE A 898 15.21 15.68 28.50
N CYS A 899 15.96 14.59 28.39
CA CYS A 899 17.14 14.48 27.54
C CYS A 899 17.19 13.13 26.81
N ILE A 900 17.78 13.11 25.61
CA ILE A 900 18.02 11.92 24.80
C ILE A 900 19.47 11.90 24.30
N GLN A 901 20.01 10.69 24.09
CA GLN A 901 21.35 10.45 23.57
C GLN A 901 21.26 9.72 22.22
N THR A 902 21.40 10.43 21.10
CA THR A 902 21.27 9.87 19.75
C THR A 902 22.59 9.28 19.22
N VAL A 903 22.47 8.44 18.19
CA VAL A 903 23.59 7.87 17.42
C VAL A 903 23.44 8.27 15.96
N GLY A 904 24.54 8.71 15.33
CA GLY A 904 24.55 9.15 13.93
C GLY A 904 24.26 10.65 13.74
N GLU A 905 24.35 11.10 12.50
CA GLU A 905 24.19 12.51 12.09
C GLU A 905 22.91 12.75 11.27
N SER A 906 22.06 11.74 11.11
CA SER A 906 20.84 11.79 10.30
C SER A 906 19.63 11.29 11.10
N ALA A 907 18.43 11.72 10.69
CA ALA A 907 17.16 11.25 11.19
C ALA A 907 16.17 11.03 10.03
N ILE A 908 15.15 10.22 10.26
CA ILE A 908 13.97 10.14 9.38
C ILE A 908 12.89 11.04 9.98
N PRO A 909 12.58 12.20 9.40
CA PRO A 909 11.47 13.02 9.85
C PRO A 909 10.16 12.29 9.58
N VAL A 910 9.21 12.45 10.48
CA VAL A 910 7.88 11.87 10.37
C VAL A 910 6.87 12.99 10.46
N GLU A 911 6.17 13.26 9.37
CA GLU A 911 5.05 14.18 9.35
C GLU A 911 3.89 13.58 10.16
N ILE A 912 3.33 14.36 11.07
CA ILE A 912 2.16 13.97 11.87
C ILE A 912 1.07 14.99 11.55
N ASN A 913 0.01 14.58 10.88
CA ASN A 913 -1.07 15.51 10.57
C ASN A 913 -1.85 15.91 11.84
N ALA A 914 -2.44 17.10 11.83
CA ALA A 914 -3.23 17.58 12.97
C ALA A 914 -4.53 16.77 13.08
N GLN A 915 -4.74 16.07 14.19
CA GLN A 915 -5.87 15.15 14.35
C GLN A 915 -6.54 15.27 15.72
N HIS A 916 -7.64 14.52 15.84
CA HIS A 916 -8.34 14.26 17.09
C HIS A 916 -7.93 12.90 17.66
N VAL A 917 -7.66 12.87 18.96
CA VAL A 917 -7.57 11.64 19.75
C VAL A 917 -8.76 11.64 20.71
N MET A 918 -9.60 10.61 20.62
CA MET A 918 -10.68 10.41 21.58
C MET A 918 -10.18 9.73 22.83
N GLY A 919 -10.77 10.09 23.97
CA GLY A 919 -10.58 9.43 25.24
C GLY A 919 -11.93 9.06 25.87
N THR A 920 -11.97 7.95 26.61
CA THR A 920 -13.12 7.61 27.45
C THR A 920 -13.34 8.62 28.56
N SER A 921 -14.55 8.64 29.12
CA SER A 921 -14.95 9.48 30.25
C SER A 921 -14.10 9.22 31.49
N LEU A 922 -13.72 10.29 32.18
CA LEU A 922 -13.05 10.27 33.47
C LEU A 922 -14.05 10.59 34.58
N THR A 923 -14.09 9.75 35.61
CA THR A 923 -14.92 9.99 36.80
C THR A 923 -14.06 10.39 38.00
N ALA A 924 -14.28 11.60 38.51
CA ALA A 924 -13.61 12.11 39.69
C ALA A 924 -14.61 12.39 40.82
N ASN A 925 -14.26 12.01 42.04
CA ASN A 925 -15.01 12.33 43.24
C ASN A 925 -14.31 13.47 44.00
N ALA A 926 -14.82 14.69 43.86
CA ALA A 926 -14.35 15.88 44.57
C ALA A 926 -15.21 16.19 45.80
N THR A 927 -14.69 16.96 46.74
CA THR A 927 -15.44 17.48 47.90
C THR A 927 -15.37 19.01 47.95
N LEU A 928 -16.52 19.65 48.15
CA LEU A 928 -16.57 21.10 48.38
C LEU A 928 -16.20 21.42 49.84
N ALA A 929 -15.16 22.24 50.00
CA ALA A 929 -14.79 22.89 51.26
C ALA A 929 -15.55 24.22 51.40
N ILE A 930 -16.65 24.23 52.16
CA ILE A 930 -17.35 25.48 52.48
C ILE A 930 -16.71 26.09 53.75
N PRO A 931 -16.23 27.35 53.73
CA PRO A 931 -15.41 27.96 54.80
C PRO A 931 -16.00 27.94 56.23
N ILE A 932 -17.30 27.68 56.37
CA ILE A 932 -18.06 27.74 57.64
C ILE A 932 -18.56 26.34 58.07
N LEU A 933 -18.54 25.36 57.15
CA LEU A 933 -19.21 24.06 57.28
C LEU A 933 -18.25 22.85 57.15
N GLY A 934 -17.03 23.03 56.62
CA GLY A 934 -16.09 21.93 56.35
C GLY A 934 -16.43 21.15 55.07
N ASP A 935 -15.66 20.08 54.78
CA ASP A 935 -15.77 19.25 53.57
C ASP A 935 -17.02 18.36 53.60
N LEU A 936 -18.19 18.89 53.19
CA LEU A 936 -19.47 18.21 53.41
C LEU A 936 -20.22 17.79 52.14
N ILE A 937 -19.91 18.33 50.96
CA ILE A 937 -20.69 18.06 49.74
C ILE A 937 -19.83 17.30 48.73
N PRO A 938 -20.13 16.02 48.44
CA PRO A 938 -19.50 15.28 47.36
C PRO A 938 -19.93 15.85 46.01
N LEU A 939 -18.97 16.01 45.11
CA LEU A 939 -19.06 16.46 43.74
C LEU A 939 -18.62 15.32 42.82
N PRO A 940 -19.54 14.51 42.29
CA PRO A 940 -19.20 13.65 41.17
C PRO A 940 -18.94 14.54 39.96
N LEU A 941 -17.78 14.36 39.34
CA LEU A 941 -17.36 14.99 38.09
C LEU A 941 -17.22 13.90 37.04
N GLU A 942 -18.04 13.99 36.00
CA GLU A 942 -18.03 13.08 34.86
C GLU A 942 -17.74 13.92 33.62
N THR A 943 -16.63 13.64 32.94
CA THR A 943 -16.18 14.46 31.79
C THR A 943 -16.98 14.19 30.53
N GLY A 944 -17.59 13.00 30.41
CA GLY A 944 -17.99 12.45 29.13
C GLY A 944 -16.77 12.17 28.25
N ALA A 945 -17.00 11.86 26.98
CA ALA A 945 -15.93 11.63 26.01
C ALA A 945 -14.95 12.81 25.99
N LEU A 946 -13.67 12.51 26.12
CA LEU A 946 -12.59 13.49 26.03
C LEU A 946 -12.11 13.60 24.59
N VAL A 947 -11.75 14.82 24.18
CA VAL A 947 -11.15 15.09 22.88
C VAL A 947 -9.81 15.77 23.09
N LEU A 948 -8.74 15.13 22.63
CA LEU A 948 -7.42 15.72 22.57
C LEU A 948 -7.14 16.16 21.14
N ARG A 949 -6.97 17.46 20.92
CA ARG A 949 -6.69 18.04 19.59
C ARG A 949 -5.25 18.44 19.51
N PHE A 950 -4.52 17.98 18.50
CA PHE A 950 -3.13 18.41 18.31
C PHE A 950 -3.11 19.92 18.07
N ARG A 951 -2.14 20.62 18.68
CA ARG A 951 -2.00 22.08 18.55
C ARG A 951 -0.66 22.45 17.90
N PRO A 952 -0.61 23.56 17.17
CA PRO A 952 0.63 24.17 16.70
C PRO A 952 1.66 24.43 17.81
N TYR A 953 2.94 24.48 17.44
CA TYR A 953 4.00 24.92 18.34
C TYR A 953 3.92 26.43 18.60
N ASP A 954 3.39 26.82 19.76
CA ASP A 954 3.19 28.24 20.13
C ASP A 954 4.50 29.01 20.39
N ASP A 955 5.57 28.30 20.75
CA ASP A 955 6.91 28.82 21.05
C ASP A 955 7.84 28.80 19.83
N LYS A 956 7.35 28.32 18.68
CA LYS A 956 8.08 28.24 17.42
C LYS A 956 7.36 29.05 16.35
N PRO A 957 8.07 29.48 15.31
CA PRO A 957 7.37 30.03 14.17
C PRO A 957 6.50 28.97 13.47
N PRO A 958 5.58 29.39 12.60
CA PRO A 958 4.75 28.50 11.85
C PRO A 958 5.46 27.36 11.12
N GLN A 959 5.19 26.12 11.54
CA GLN A 959 5.82 24.92 11.00
C GLN A 959 4.95 23.65 11.26
N PRO A 960 4.92 22.66 10.35
CA PRO A 960 4.20 21.40 10.54
C PRO A 960 4.58 20.64 11.82
N LEU A 961 3.67 19.80 12.32
CA LEU A 961 4.01 18.87 13.40
C LEU A 961 4.90 17.74 12.85
N ARG A 962 6.02 17.49 13.51
CA ARG A 962 6.95 16.42 13.13
C ARG A 962 7.43 15.61 14.33
N GLY A 963 7.62 14.33 14.10
CA GLY A 963 8.49 13.48 14.89
C GLY A 963 9.76 13.11 14.13
N PHE A 964 10.64 12.37 14.77
CA PHE A 964 11.90 11.91 14.19
C PHE A 964 12.16 10.47 14.60
N VAL A 965 12.59 9.63 13.67
CA VAL A 965 13.11 8.29 13.97
C VAL A 965 14.63 8.34 13.94
N VAL A 966 15.24 7.90 15.04
CA VAL A 966 16.69 7.96 15.29
C VAL A 966 17.18 6.67 15.96
N ASN A 967 18.47 6.37 15.82
CA ASN A 967 19.13 5.41 16.72
C ASN A 967 19.51 6.13 18.03
N GLN A 968 19.41 5.42 19.16
CA GLN A 968 19.59 5.98 20.50
C GLN A 968 20.49 5.08 21.37
N ILE A 969 21.23 5.68 22.30
CA ILE A 969 21.91 5.00 23.40
C ILE A 969 20.97 4.93 24.61
N ASP A 970 20.83 3.75 25.19
CA ASP A 970 20.13 3.56 26.45
C ASP A 970 20.95 4.22 27.59
N PRO A 971 20.38 5.20 28.31
CA PRO A 971 21.09 5.91 29.36
C PRO A 971 21.48 5.02 30.55
N ASP A 972 20.77 3.92 30.78
CA ASP A 972 20.99 3.02 31.93
C ASP A 972 22.10 2.01 31.65
N THR A 973 22.19 1.50 30.42
CA THR A 973 23.17 0.48 30.01
C THR A 973 24.39 1.05 29.28
N GLY A 974 24.23 2.20 28.61
CA GLY A 974 25.26 2.80 27.76
C GLY A 974 25.44 2.10 26.41
N GLU A 975 24.56 1.16 26.05
CA GLU A 975 24.57 0.44 24.78
C GLU A 975 23.56 1.05 23.80
N GLU A 976 23.79 0.86 22.50
CA GLU A 976 22.83 1.27 21.47
C GLU A 976 21.56 0.40 21.57
N ILE A 977 20.39 1.05 21.53
CA ILE A 977 19.11 0.36 21.49
C ILE A 977 18.94 -0.28 20.10
N ASP A 978 18.61 -1.57 20.07
CA ASP A 978 18.46 -2.32 18.82
C ASP A 978 17.33 -1.77 17.92
N ASP A 979 16.17 -1.45 18.51
CA ASP A 979 15.04 -0.84 17.80
C ASP A 979 15.28 0.68 17.61
N PRO A 980 15.01 1.24 16.42
CA PRO A 980 15.05 2.68 16.24
C PRO A 980 13.92 3.34 17.06
N ILE A 981 14.23 4.51 17.59
CA ILE A 981 13.35 5.25 18.49
C ILE A 981 12.70 6.40 17.75
N PHE A 982 11.37 6.45 17.81
CA PHE A 982 10.59 7.60 17.42
C PHE A 982 10.51 8.59 18.58
N ILE A 983 10.69 9.88 18.29
CA ILE A 983 10.61 10.96 19.25
C ILE A 983 9.84 12.14 18.66
N THR A 984 8.95 12.74 19.46
CA THR A 984 8.25 13.98 19.10
C THR A 984 7.89 14.80 20.34
N ARG A 985 7.66 16.10 20.15
CA ARG A 985 6.95 16.93 21.12
C ARG A 985 5.49 16.99 20.71
N LEU A 986 4.61 16.38 21.51
CA LEU A 986 3.18 16.47 21.35
C LEU A 986 2.66 17.66 22.15
N ASP A 987 2.25 18.69 21.44
CA ASP A 987 1.48 19.80 21.96
C ASP A 987 0.00 19.54 21.61
N ALA A 988 -0.90 19.67 22.58
CA ALA A 988 -2.33 19.46 22.35
C ALA A 988 -3.24 20.30 23.26
N TRP A 989 -4.50 20.44 22.85
CA TRP A 989 -5.61 20.93 23.66
C TRP A 989 -6.45 19.74 24.16
N LEU A 990 -6.72 19.71 25.46
CA LEU A 990 -7.67 18.78 26.07
C LEU A 990 -9.03 19.48 26.19
N ASP A 991 -10.05 18.83 25.64
CA ASP A 991 -11.44 19.28 25.63
C ASP A 991 -12.35 18.21 26.27
N ALA A 992 -13.26 18.63 27.15
CA ALA A 992 -14.33 17.80 27.71
C ALA A 992 -15.71 18.40 27.35
N PRO A 993 -16.17 18.23 26.09
CA PRO A 993 -17.34 18.93 25.56
C PRO A 993 -18.65 18.57 26.26
N ASP A 994 -18.76 17.37 26.83
CA ASP A 994 -19.96 16.90 27.55
C ASP A 994 -19.84 16.96 29.08
N LEU A 995 -18.88 17.72 29.63
CA LEU A 995 -18.69 17.82 31.07
C LEU A 995 -19.98 18.24 31.80
N ARG A 996 -20.40 17.43 32.77
CA ARG A 996 -21.54 17.72 33.65
C ARG A 996 -21.07 17.91 35.08
N LEU A 997 -21.49 19.02 35.69
CA LEU A 997 -21.19 19.35 37.08
C LEU A 997 -22.52 19.37 37.86
N LEU A 998 -22.58 18.62 38.98
CA LEU A 998 -23.69 18.65 39.95
C LEU A 998 -25.04 18.02 39.51
N SER A 999 -25.05 17.16 38.48
CA SER A 999 -26.27 16.48 38.00
C SER A 999 -26.91 15.49 39.01
N ALA A 1000 -26.16 15.03 40.01
CA ALA A 1000 -26.56 13.95 40.93
C ALA A 1000 -27.29 14.39 42.21
N LEU A 1001 -27.53 15.68 42.45
CA LEU A 1001 -27.99 16.17 43.76
C LEU A 1001 -29.51 16.01 44.05
N ILE A 1002 -30.32 15.44 43.15
CA ILE A 1002 -31.75 15.15 43.42
C ILE A 1002 -32.14 13.73 43.02
N PRO A 1003 -32.65 12.88 43.95
CA PRO A 1003 -33.24 11.60 43.60
C PRO A 1003 -34.54 11.82 42.80
N GLY A 1004 -34.52 11.50 41.51
CA GLY A 1004 -35.71 11.60 40.63
C GLY A 1004 -35.48 12.07 39.18
N GLY A 1005 -34.24 12.40 38.78
CA GLY A 1005 -33.87 12.52 37.37
C GLY A 1005 -34.41 13.75 36.60
N GLN A 1006 -34.79 14.84 37.28
CA GLN A 1006 -34.99 16.11 36.57
C GLN A 1006 -33.65 16.85 36.44
N ALA A 1007 -33.24 17.13 35.21
CA ALA A 1007 -32.04 17.89 34.90
C ALA A 1007 -32.13 19.32 35.48
N ILE A 1008 -31.21 19.65 36.39
CA ILE A 1008 -30.93 21.05 36.76
C ILE A 1008 -29.93 21.58 35.71
N PRO A 1009 -30.04 22.83 35.23
CA PRO A 1009 -28.97 23.46 34.45
C PRO A 1009 -27.62 23.40 35.19
N ASN A 1010 -26.52 23.22 34.46
CA ASN A 1010 -25.14 23.24 35.01
C ASN A 1010 -24.98 24.47 35.92
N VAL A 1011 -24.81 24.25 37.21
CA VAL A 1011 -24.62 25.28 38.25
C VAL A 1011 -23.14 25.55 38.55
N ALA A 1012 -22.26 24.97 37.73
CA ALA A 1012 -20.83 25.22 37.75
C ALA A 1012 -20.28 25.25 36.31
N ASP A 1013 -19.22 26.01 36.12
CA ASP A 1013 -18.47 26.15 34.87
C ASP A 1013 -17.02 25.71 35.10
N ALA A 1014 -16.35 25.19 34.07
CA ALA A 1014 -14.99 24.68 34.17
C ALA A 1014 -14.14 25.02 32.94
N ASN A 1015 -12.84 25.24 33.16
CA ASN A 1015 -11.89 25.60 32.09
C ASN A 1015 -11.37 24.39 31.27
N VAL A 1016 -12.18 23.35 31.08
CA VAL A 1016 -11.80 22.12 30.34
C VAL A 1016 -12.11 22.23 28.84
N ARG A 1017 -12.29 23.45 28.35
CA ARG A 1017 -12.34 23.77 26.94
C ARG A 1017 -10.98 24.36 26.56
N SER A 1018 -10.29 23.66 25.68
CA SER A 1018 -9.00 24.04 25.10
C SER A 1018 -7.89 24.16 26.15
N LEU A 1019 -7.85 23.23 27.11
CA LEU A 1019 -6.84 23.19 28.17
C LEU A 1019 -5.50 22.71 27.58
N PRO A 1020 -4.43 23.54 27.56
CA PRO A 1020 -3.18 23.16 26.91
C PRO A 1020 -2.43 22.09 27.71
N VAL A 1021 -1.97 21.07 27.00
CA VAL A 1021 -1.10 20.01 27.51
C VAL A 1021 0.08 19.81 26.55
N SER A 1022 1.24 19.43 27.09
CA SER A 1022 2.46 19.20 26.31
C SER A 1022 3.23 18.04 26.90
N ALA A 1023 3.76 17.17 26.05
CA ALA A 1023 4.68 16.11 26.44
C ALA A 1023 5.68 15.78 25.33
N TYR A 1024 6.88 15.37 25.72
CA TYR A 1024 7.74 14.60 24.82
C TYR A 1024 7.28 13.15 24.81
N LEU A 1025 7.03 12.60 23.63
CA LEU A 1025 6.72 11.19 23.43
C LEU A 1025 7.94 10.49 22.85
N THR A 1026 8.23 9.30 23.36
CA THR A 1026 9.31 8.45 22.87
C THR A 1026 8.89 6.98 22.84
N GLY A 1027 9.39 6.21 21.89
CA GLY A 1027 9.09 4.79 21.82
C GLY A 1027 9.74 4.06 20.64
N PRO A 1028 9.89 2.73 20.72
CA PRO A 1028 10.44 1.94 19.62
C PRO A 1028 9.47 1.86 18.45
N VAL A 1029 10.03 1.88 17.24
CA VAL A 1029 9.35 1.45 16.01
C VAL A 1029 9.66 -0.04 15.82
N LYS A 1030 8.64 -0.90 15.92
CA LYS A 1030 8.77 -2.36 15.82
C LYS A 1030 8.11 -2.91 14.57
N PHE A 1031 8.61 -4.05 14.10
CA PHE A 1031 8.12 -4.76 12.93
C PHE A 1031 7.63 -6.15 13.34
N LEU A 1032 6.33 -6.39 13.12
CA LEU A 1032 5.64 -7.61 13.53
C LEU A 1032 5.77 -8.71 12.46
N ARG A 1033 5.65 -9.98 12.88
CA ARG A 1033 5.74 -11.14 11.96
C ARG A 1033 4.61 -11.20 10.94
N ASN A 1034 3.49 -10.54 11.21
CA ASN A 1034 2.32 -10.51 10.34
C ASN A 1034 2.36 -9.39 9.28
N GLY A 1035 3.49 -8.67 9.15
CA GLY A 1035 3.63 -7.58 8.18
C GLY A 1035 3.57 -6.18 8.78
N GLN A 1036 2.93 -6.02 9.93
CA GLN A 1036 2.59 -4.69 10.43
C GLN A 1036 3.79 -3.98 11.08
N ILE A 1037 3.79 -2.66 10.98
CA ILE A 1037 4.70 -1.75 11.67
C ILE A 1037 3.91 -1.12 12.82
N THR A 1038 4.46 -1.21 14.02
CA THR A 1038 3.88 -0.62 15.22
C THR A 1038 4.81 0.41 15.83
N LEU A 1039 4.22 1.52 16.27
CA LEU A 1039 4.88 2.53 17.08
C LEU A 1039 4.28 2.45 18.49
N GLU A 1040 5.11 2.15 19.48
CA GLU A 1040 4.72 2.06 20.88
C GLU A 1040 5.31 3.22 21.66
N SER A 1041 4.60 4.36 21.68
CA SER A 1041 5.05 5.59 22.31
C SER A 1041 4.53 5.75 23.73
N ARG A 1042 5.33 6.40 24.58
CA ARG A 1042 4.95 6.81 25.92
C ARG A 1042 5.46 8.21 26.23
N ASN A 1043 4.83 8.90 27.17
CA ASN A 1043 5.33 10.21 27.62
C ASN A 1043 6.63 10.08 28.42
N ALA A 1044 7.68 10.71 27.92
CA ALA A 1044 8.99 10.81 28.58
C ALA A 1044 9.09 11.98 29.57
N SER A 1045 8.12 12.90 29.52
CA SER A 1045 7.99 14.05 30.41
C SER A 1045 6.65 13.99 31.15
N ALA A 1046 6.66 14.33 32.44
CA ALA A 1046 5.43 14.42 33.24
C ALA A 1046 4.53 15.56 32.76
N ILE A 1047 3.22 15.34 32.78
CA ILE A 1047 2.19 16.31 32.37
C ILE A 1047 1.45 16.78 33.62
N ALA A 1048 1.12 18.06 33.71
CA ALA A 1048 0.15 18.57 34.68
C ALA A 1048 -0.78 19.60 34.03
N ALA A 1049 -2.04 19.57 34.44
CA ALA A 1049 -3.07 20.49 33.98
C ALA A 1049 -3.93 20.93 35.16
N THR A 1050 -4.22 22.23 35.24
CA THR A 1050 -5.07 22.79 36.31
C THR A 1050 -6.48 23.01 35.82
N LEU A 1051 -7.41 22.22 36.37
CA LEU A 1051 -8.85 22.39 36.23
C LEU A 1051 -9.35 23.42 37.25
N ASN A 1052 -9.80 24.57 36.78
CA ASN A 1052 -10.49 25.58 37.57
C ASN A 1052 -12.00 25.37 37.43
N LEU A 1053 -12.68 25.23 38.57
CA LEU A 1053 -14.13 25.12 38.68
C LEU A 1053 -14.69 26.42 39.27
N SER A 1054 -15.62 27.05 38.58
CA SER A 1054 -16.43 28.16 39.11
C SER A 1054 -17.80 27.62 39.48
N VAL A 1055 -18.22 27.77 40.73
CA VAL A 1055 -19.50 27.24 41.23
C VAL A 1055 -20.40 28.40 41.64
N ASP A 1056 -21.63 28.44 41.10
CA ASP A 1056 -22.69 29.34 41.57
C ASP A 1056 -23.31 28.76 42.84
N LEU A 1057 -22.86 29.28 43.98
CA LEU A 1057 -23.32 28.86 45.30
C LEU A 1057 -24.74 29.36 45.59
N GLY A 1058 -25.19 30.42 44.91
CA GLY A 1058 -26.54 30.96 45.00
C GLY A 1058 -27.60 30.05 44.39
N ALA A 1059 -27.26 29.37 43.28
CA ALA A 1059 -28.14 28.43 42.60
C ALA A 1059 -28.31 27.09 43.34
N LEU A 1060 -27.42 26.75 44.29
CA LEU A 1060 -27.52 25.55 45.14
C LEU A 1060 -28.52 25.70 46.32
N ILE A 1061 -28.92 26.94 46.64
CA ILE A 1061 -29.84 27.28 47.75
C ILE A 1061 -31.20 26.55 47.67
N PRO A 1062 -31.92 26.51 46.53
CA PRO A 1062 -33.19 25.77 46.44
C PRO A 1062 -33.05 24.24 46.48
N VAL A 1063 -31.85 23.69 46.25
CA VAL A 1063 -31.59 22.24 46.19
C VAL A 1063 -31.20 21.65 47.55
N LEU A 1064 -30.48 22.44 48.37
CA LEU A 1064 -30.00 22.02 49.70
C LEU A 1064 -30.99 22.31 50.85
N GLY A 1065 -32.13 22.95 50.55
CA GLY A 1065 -33.24 23.20 51.48
C GLY A 1065 -32.90 24.04 52.72
N ASP A 1066 -33.89 24.23 53.61
CA ASP A 1066 -33.89 25.01 54.87
C ASP A 1066 -32.66 24.79 55.81
N LEU A 1067 -31.78 23.83 55.51
CA LEU A 1067 -30.57 23.52 56.27
C LEU A 1067 -29.48 24.62 56.16
N LEU A 1068 -29.32 25.24 54.99
CA LEU A 1068 -28.34 26.34 54.80
C LEU A 1068 -28.85 27.67 55.39
N ASP A 1069 -30.15 27.93 55.31
CA ASP A 1069 -30.79 29.15 55.82
C ASP A 1069 -30.80 29.20 57.36
N LEU A 1070 -30.89 28.03 58.03
CA LEU A 1070 -30.92 27.93 59.49
C LEU A 1070 -29.53 28.09 60.15
N ILE A 1071 -28.44 27.87 59.41
CA ILE A 1071 -27.07 27.81 59.96
C ILE A 1071 -26.27 29.10 59.71
N ILE A 1072 -26.48 29.81 58.59
CA ILE A 1072 -25.51 30.81 58.09
C ILE A 1072 -25.98 32.26 58.21
N GLY A 1073 -27.28 32.54 58.44
CA GLY A 1073 -27.71 33.92 58.69
C GLY A 1073 -27.41 34.91 57.54
N GLY A 1074 -27.52 34.45 56.30
CA GLY A 1074 -27.80 35.31 55.14
C GLY A 1074 -26.62 35.97 54.42
N ILE A 1075 -25.39 35.44 54.46
CA ILE A 1075 -24.33 35.88 53.53
C ILE A 1075 -23.46 34.68 53.12
N LEU A 1076 -23.85 33.97 52.06
CA LEU A 1076 -22.92 33.17 51.26
C LEU A 1076 -22.47 34.03 50.07
N PRO A 1077 -21.20 33.93 49.62
CA PRO A 1077 -20.81 34.54 48.35
C PRO A 1077 -21.63 33.91 47.21
N GLU A 1078 -22.09 34.71 46.25
CA GLU A 1078 -22.91 34.24 45.12
C GLU A 1078 -22.13 33.28 44.21
N GLU A 1079 -20.80 33.44 44.12
CA GLU A 1079 -19.89 32.59 43.35
C GLU A 1079 -18.68 32.19 44.20
N GLY A 1080 -18.11 31.01 43.94
CA GLY A 1080 -16.76 30.71 44.41
C GLY A 1080 -15.99 29.80 43.48
N VAL A 1081 -14.66 29.91 43.57
CA VAL A 1081 -13.71 29.24 42.66
C VAL A 1081 -12.94 28.17 43.41
N GLY A 1082 -12.87 26.98 42.82
CA GLY A 1082 -12.01 25.88 43.24
C GLY A 1082 -11.05 25.49 42.13
N SER A 1083 -9.93 24.86 42.49
CA SER A 1083 -8.94 24.36 41.55
C SER A 1083 -8.56 22.92 41.87
N LEU A 1084 -8.46 22.09 40.84
CA LEU A 1084 -8.00 20.72 40.88
C LEU A 1084 -6.83 20.59 39.90
N GLU A 1085 -5.65 20.24 40.42
CA GLU A 1085 -4.49 19.97 39.58
C GLU A 1085 -4.39 18.47 39.31
N LEU A 1086 -4.48 18.10 38.04
CA LEU A 1086 -4.33 16.72 37.56
C LEU A 1086 -2.92 16.54 37.00
N GLY A 1087 -2.30 15.40 37.30
CA GLY A 1087 -1.00 15.01 36.77
C GLY A 1087 -1.07 13.68 36.01
N ILE A 1088 -0.18 13.51 35.04
CA ILE A 1088 0.16 12.22 34.43
C ILE A 1088 1.66 12.05 34.61
N ALA A 1089 2.07 10.97 35.28
CA ALA A 1089 3.49 10.70 35.52
C ALA A 1089 4.16 10.25 34.22
N LYS A 1090 5.50 10.14 34.22
CA LYS A 1090 6.23 9.51 33.11
C LYS A 1090 5.75 8.07 32.90
N ASP A 1091 5.73 7.62 31.66
CA ASP A 1091 5.28 6.28 31.24
C ASP A 1091 3.78 5.96 31.44
N ASP A 1092 3.00 6.89 31.99
CA ASP A 1092 1.56 6.72 32.31
C ASP A 1092 0.62 7.26 31.21
N PHE A 1093 1.15 7.88 30.15
CA PHE A 1093 0.46 8.09 28.89
C PHE A 1093 1.10 7.22 27.82
N ARG A 1094 0.33 6.28 27.27
CA ARG A 1094 0.79 5.30 26.29
C ARG A 1094 -0.10 5.32 25.06
N ILE A 1095 0.53 5.30 23.90
CA ILE A 1095 -0.14 5.16 22.61
C ILE A 1095 0.61 4.10 21.81
N ARG A 1096 -0.12 3.07 21.41
CA ARG A 1096 0.30 2.08 20.43
C ARG A 1096 -0.53 2.23 19.16
N VAL A 1097 0.13 2.67 18.10
CA VAL A 1097 -0.46 2.77 16.76
C VAL A 1097 0.18 1.75 15.82
N VAL A 1098 -0.66 1.17 14.96
CA VAL A 1098 -0.26 0.12 14.02
C VAL A 1098 -0.81 0.47 12.64
N ASN A 1099 -0.03 0.25 11.58
CA ASN A 1099 -0.55 0.35 10.22
C ASN A 1099 -1.54 -0.80 9.92
N ASN A 1100 -2.35 -0.66 8.89
CA ASN A 1100 -3.18 -1.78 8.43
C ASN A 1100 -2.30 -2.89 7.84
N PRO A 1101 -2.73 -4.16 7.91
CA PRO A 1101 -2.04 -5.24 7.22
C PRO A 1101 -2.06 -5.00 5.70
N THR A 1102 -1.06 -5.51 4.98
CA THR A 1102 -0.87 -5.40 3.51
C THR A 1102 -2.07 -5.81 2.68
N HIS A 1103 -2.91 -6.70 3.21
CA HIS A 1103 -4.12 -7.21 2.55
C HIS A 1103 -5.39 -6.89 3.35
N ALA A 1104 -5.41 -5.74 4.03
CA ALA A 1104 -6.64 -5.22 4.63
C ALA A 1104 -7.75 -5.13 3.58
N ARG A 1105 -8.98 -5.50 3.95
CA ARG A 1105 -10.11 -5.48 3.03
C ARG A 1105 -10.38 -4.04 2.60
N LEU A 1106 -10.36 -3.84 1.28
CA LEU A 1106 -10.94 -2.68 0.63
C LEU A 1106 -12.06 -3.20 -0.26
N THR A 1107 -13.22 -2.54 -0.22
CA THR A 1107 -14.41 -3.01 -0.92
C THR A 1107 -15.32 -1.85 -1.31
N THR A 1108 -16.45 -2.15 -1.92
CA THR A 1108 -17.51 -1.21 -2.30
C THR A 1108 -18.75 -1.45 -1.43
N ALA A 1109 -19.70 -0.51 -1.43
CA ALA A 1109 -20.94 -0.70 -0.68
C ALA A 1109 -21.75 -1.87 -1.26
N GLY A 1110 -21.69 -2.05 -2.58
CA GLY A 1110 -22.30 -3.19 -3.27
C GLY A 1110 -21.76 -4.56 -2.84
N GLN A 1111 -20.52 -4.64 -2.36
CA GLN A 1111 -19.79 -5.91 -2.14
C GLN A 1111 -19.50 -6.23 -0.66
N GLU A 1112 -19.91 -5.38 0.28
CA GLU A 1112 -19.73 -5.64 1.72
C GLU A 1112 -20.41 -6.94 2.18
N ASN A 1113 -21.61 -7.22 1.65
CA ASN A 1113 -22.45 -8.39 1.92
C ASN A 1113 -22.78 -9.19 0.65
N ALA A 1114 -21.74 -9.48 -0.15
CA ALA A 1114 -21.85 -10.17 -1.42
C ALA A 1114 -22.24 -11.67 -1.32
N GLY A 1115 -22.24 -12.25 -0.11
CA GLY A 1115 -22.64 -13.64 0.14
C GLY A 1115 -24.15 -13.85 0.24
N GLU A 1116 -24.95 -12.79 0.35
CA GLU A 1116 -26.42 -12.87 0.30
C GLU A 1116 -27.00 -12.86 -1.13
N ARG A 1117 -26.17 -12.59 -2.13
CA ARG A 1117 -26.57 -12.41 -3.55
C ARG A 1117 -26.47 -13.69 -4.37
#